data_AF-A0A938KNE4-F1
#
_entry.id   AF-A0A938KNE4-F1
#
_cell.length_a   1.000
_cell.length_b   1.000
_cell.length_c   1.000
_cell.angle_alpha   90.00
_cell.angle_beta   90.00
_cell.angle_gamma   90.00
#
_symmetry.space_group_name_H-M   'P 1'
#
loop_
_entity.id
_entity.type
_entity.pdbx_description
1 polymer ?
#
loop_
_entity_poly.entity_id
_entity_poly.type
_entity_poly.pdbx_seq_one_letter_code
_entity_poly.pdbx_strand_id
1 'polypeptide(L)'
;MPATGFLRTATLTLALAGLPSGIATAKQLWEIGHADRSPAEFALAPDGHRQFYARFGRPDEPYYIGLSTPGRDWPCTLPGPLDDWAGGGRRATVGTWDMLHTLPIGFVLAQPPRSGDCLLTIRLSDTHPERPPRLRATVNGHIFERDTLPGGSMQSLLKGDLTSAKPQALRFEFPASLLRPGYNEIALRNTRGNWLVFDHLELTTPEDAQLAPPARTVVRAITAPGYAVSPEPATPATVRLEVFRTAPPGTLTVQIGDAKPLERSLAPGLQILELPAAASPHNQPARIRLSADGRLLLETELRLQASPPATPADYVDVFRGTAHSRWMIAPGPWMPFGMVKLSPDNQPQVWAAGYEYSHEFVDCFSHLHEWTMAGLGVMPTTGPLRTKSGLEGAGYSSRFDKSTERAGIGFYEVFLRDPGIKAELAATTRAALLRFTYPASPEARVLFPLLLPNEYKMEILGATIRRTGPAELEGVIRTNLPGGFYEQRFDLHFVAQFSRPFERLGGWEPGRQVADATEVTVAGDSGFWVQFQTGAGEQVLLRTGLSLVSTANARLNLAEELAAPFGWDFAAVVRNQRAVWNELLGRIAIETPDAREKTRFYTNFYRALSGRNIWSDVNGEWIDPEERRQKLERPGAVMLGGDAFWNTFWNLNPLMNLAAPEWSARWVQSQLALYDQCGWLSKGPAGLEYIAI
;
A
#
# COMPACT_ATOMS: atom_id res chain seq x y z
N MET A 1 -0.46 57.29 52.47
CA MET A 1 0.91 56.88 52.82
C MET A 1 1.48 56.05 51.68
N PRO A 2 2.41 56.59 50.88
CA PRO A 2 3.21 55.79 49.95
C PRO A 2 4.67 55.72 50.44
N ALA A 3 5.32 54.58 50.26
CA ALA A 3 6.78 54.51 50.14
C ALA A 3 7.21 53.22 49.44
N THR A 4 7.86 53.42 48.31
CA THR A 4 8.71 52.49 47.56
C THR A 4 9.98 52.13 48.35
N GLY A 5 10.58 50.96 48.10
CA GLY A 5 11.93 50.67 48.61
C GLY A 5 12.49 49.25 48.40
N PHE A 6 13.26 49.10 47.31
CA PHE A 6 14.52 48.34 47.14
C PHE A 6 14.69 46.81 47.35
N LEU A 7 15.06 46.17 46.23
CA LEU A 7 16.02 45.08 45.97
C LEU A 7 16.69 44.34 47.14
N ARG A 8 16.73 43.00 47.02
CA ARG A 8 17.92 42.17 47.30
C ARG A 8 17.92 40.86 46.49
N THR A 9 19.05 40.61 45.84
CA THR A 9 19.48 39.39 45.16
C THR A 9 19.68 38.22 46.15
N ALA A 10 19.32 37.00 45.74
CA ALA A 10 19.67 35.78 46.46
C ALA A 10 20.10 34.69 45.45
N THR A 11 21.37 34.29 45.59
CA THR A 11 22.07 33.21 44.91
C THR A 11 21.50 31.86 45.37
N LEU A 12 21.13 30.97 44.44
CA LEU A 12 20.67 29.62 44.75
C LEU A 12 21.82 28.62 44.58
N THR A 13 22.18 27.94 45.67
CA THR A 13 23.23 26.92 45.75
C THR A 13 22.70 25.55 45.31
N LEU A 14 23.48 24.86 44.47
CA LEU A 14 23.24 23.50 43.99
C LEU A 14 23.14 22.48 45.14
N ALA A 15 22.18 21.56 45.04
CA ALA A 15 22.21 20.27 45.71
C ALA A 15 22.29 19.16 44.64
N LEU A 16 23.44 18.47 44.59
CA LEU A 16 23.66 17.26 43.80
C LEU A 16 22.97 16.08 44.49
N ALA A 17 21.96 15.51 43.84
CA ALA A 17 21.47 14.17 44.15
C ALA A 17 22.09 13.18 43.14
N GLY A 18 22.83 12.21 43.65
CA GLY A 18 23.51 11.19 42.86
C GLY A 18 22.53 10.26 42.14
N LEU A 19 22.73 10.11 40.82
CA LEU A 19 22.15 9.05 40.01
C LEU A 19 22.99 7.78 40.15
N PRO A 20 22.39 6.59 40.16
CA PRO A 20 23.14 5.34 40.17
C PRO A 20 23.86 5.17 38.83
N SER A 21 25.19 5.10 38.91
CA SER A 21 26.12 4.82 37.85
C SER A 21 26.04 3.37 37.41
N GLY A 22 25.35 3.16 36.28
CA GLY A 22 25.49 2.00 35.42
C GLY A 22 25.60 2.48 33.97
N ILE A 23 26.59 3.34 33.68
CA ILE A 23 26.85 3.79 32.31
C ILE A 23 27.42 2.59 31.56
N ALA A 24 26.59 1.90 30.78
CA ALA A 24 27.11 1.10 29.69
C ALA A 24 27.90 2.05 28.79
N THR A 25 29.21 1.87 28.70
CA THR A 25 30.06 2.64 27.79
C THR A 25 29.62 2.34 26.36
N ALA A 26 29.40 3.40 25.58
CA ALA A 26 28.89 3.31 24.22
C ALA A 26 30.07 3.37 23.22
N LYS A 27 29.98 2.60 22.14
CA LYS A 27 30.97 2.59 21.06
C LYS A 27 30.30 2.80 19.71
N GLN A 28 31.06 3.36 18.78
CA GLN A 28 30.68 3.41 17.37
C GLN A 28 30.68 1.99 16.79
N LEU A 29 29.51 1.52 16.34
CA LEU A 29 29.36 0.22 15.71
C LEU A 29 29.74 0.29 14.23
N TRP A 30 29.31 1.34 13.53
CA TRP A 30 29.67 1.65 12.15
C TRP A 30 29.45 3.12 11.81
N GLU A 31 30.11 3.58 10.74
CA GLU A 31 29.85 4.87 10.09
C GLU A 31 29.68 4.71 8.58
N ILE A 32 29.05 5.71 7.97
CA ILE A 32 29.00 5.93 6.53
C ILE A 32 29.43 7.38 6.30
N GLY A 33 30.55 7.54 5.60
CA GLY A 33 31.19 8.85 5.40
C GLY A 33 32.06 9.30 6.57
N HIS A 34 32.41 10.58 6.59
CA HIS A 34 33.31 11.24 7.53
C HIS A 34 32.66 12.53 8.05
N ALA A 35 32.81 12.81 9.34
CA ALA A 35 32.27 14.03 9.94
C ALA A 35 33.13 15.27 9.62
N ASP A 36 33.18 15.69 8.37
CA ASP A 36 34.03 16.78 7.87
C ASP A 36 33.25 18.00 7.32
N ARG A 37 31.91 17.94 7.38
CA ARG A 37 30.94 18.92 6.86
C ARG A 37 30.87 18.93 5.34
N SER A 38 31.22 17.84 4.66
CA SER A 38 31.28 17.75 3.21
C SER A 38 30.55 16.49 2.69
N PRO A 39 29.73 16.63 1.64
CA PRO A 39 29.13 15.45 0.99
C PRO A 39 30.06 14.78 -0.04
N ALA A 40 31.30 15.26 -0.20
CA ALA A 40 32.14 14.99 -1.38
C ALA A 40 32.48 13.51 -1.61
N GLU A 41 32.47 12.71 -0.55
CA GLU A 41 32.77 11.29 -0.59
C GLU A 41 31.58 10.39 -0.96
N PHE A 42 30.36 10.94 -0.99
CA PHE A 42 29.16 10.20 -1.34
C PHE A 42 28.93 10.15 -2.85
N ALA A 43 28.19 9.14 -3.30
CA ALA A 43 27.77 9.03 -4.69
C ALA A 43 26.92 10.23 -5.11
N LEU A 44 27.05 10.63 -6.37
CA LEU A 44 26.36 11.79 -6.97
C LEU A 44 26.82 13.15 -6.44
N ALA A 45 27.82 13.23 -5.57
CA ALA A 45 28.44 14.50 -5.25
C ALA A 45 29.34 15.00 -6.40
N PRO A 46 29.50 16.34 -6.57
CA PRO A 46 28.69 17.38 -5.94
C PRO A 46 27.38 17.68 -6.69
N ASP A 47 27.26 17.30 -7.97
CA ASP A 47 26.24 17.82 -8.90
C ASP A 47 25.40 16.75 -9.62
N GLY A 48 25.49 15.49 -9.19
CA GLY A 48 24.81 14.34 -9.78
C GLY A 48 23.37 14.10 -9.31
N HIS A 49 22.79 14.98 -8.49
CA HIS A 49 21.48 14.78 -7.83
C HIS A 49 20.35 14.37 -8.80
N ARG A 50 20.33 14.87 -10.04
CA ARG A 50 19.34 14.49 -11.07
C ARG A 50 19.37 13.01 -11.46
N GLN A 51 20.45 12.30 -11.15
CA GLN A 51 20.58 10.86 -11.40
C GLN A 51 20.09 10.02 -10.21
N PHE A 52 19.63 10.66 -9.11
CA PHE A 52 19.17 9.97 -7.90
C PHE A 52 18.14 8.89 -8.23
N TYR A 53 17.08 9.23 -8.95
CA TYR A 53 16.02 8.27 -9.26
C TYR A 53 16.53 7.04 -10.02
N ALA A 54 17.38 7.27 -11.03
CA ALA A 54 17.93 6.19 -11.85
C ALA A 54 18.87 5.25 -11.07
N ARG A 55 19.57 5.77 -10.05
CA ARG A 55 20.58 5.01 -9.27
C ARG A 55 20.08 4.47 -7.94
N PHE A 56 19.21 5.20 -7.25
CA PHE A 56 18.80 4.97 -5.87
C PHE A 56 17.28 4.93 -5.67
N GLY A 57 16.48 5.08 -6.74
CA GLY A 57 15.02 4.95 -6.68
C GLY A 57 14.52 3.52 -6.46
N ARG A 58 15.41 2.55 -6.19
CA ARG A 58 15.09 1.13 -6.00
C ARG A 58 15.35 0.74 -4.53
N PRO A 59 14.33 0.50 -3.70
CA PRO A 59 14.52 0.17 -2.29
C PRO A 59 15.10 -1.24 -2.04
N ASP A 60 15.10 -2.12 -3.04
CA ASP A 60 15.61 -3.50 -2.91
C ASP A 60 17.15 -3.61 -2.88
N GLU A 61 17.88 -2.49 -3.04
CA GLU A 61 19.34 -2.43 -3.09
C GLU A 61 19.88 -1.63 -1.89
N PRO A 62 19.95 -2.24 -0.68
CA PRO A 62 20.42 -1.53 0.50
C PRO A 62 21.93 -1.31 0.48
N TYR A 63 22.37 -0.27 1.19
CA TYR A 63 23.77 -0.08 1.56
C TYR A 63 24.15 -1.09 2.65
N TYR A 64 25.04 -2.02 2.35
CA TYR A 64 25.48 -3.02 3.33
C TYR A 64 26.77 -2.59 4.03
N ILE A 65 26.72 -2.46 5.36
CA ILE A 65 27.89 -2.16 6.18
C ILE A 65 28.96 -3.24 5.97
N GLY A 66 30.16 -2.80 5.57
CA GLY A 66 31.31 -3.67 5.29
C GLY A 66 31.38 -4.24 3.86
N LEU A 67 30.37 -4.01 3.01
CA LEU A 67 30.35 -4.45 1.61
C LEU A 67 30.18 -3.29 0.62
N SER A 68 29.37 -2.30 0.96
CA SER A 68 29.10 -1.10 0.18
C SER A 68 30.14 -0.01 0.46
N THR A 69 30.31 0.91 -0.49
CA THR A 69 31.19 2.08 -0.33
C THR A 69 30.42 3.39 -0.50
N PRO A 70 30.67 4.44 0.31
CA PRO A 70 29.90 5.70 0.24
C PRO A 70 29.88 6.31 -1.16
N GLY A 71 31.05 6.43 -1.81
CA GLY A 71 31.18 7.07 -3.13
C GLY A 71 30.50 6.36 -4.29
N ARG A 72 30.08 5.11 -4.11
CA ARG A 72 29.37 4.35 -5.14
C ARG A 72 27.92 4.08 -4.77
N ASP A 73 27.67 3.75 -3.50
CA ASP A 73 26.48 3.05 -3.05
C ASP A 73 25.63 3.87 -2.04
N TRP A 74 26.07 5.06 -1.62
CA TRP A 74 25.26 5.96 -0.79
C TRP A 74 25.14 7.34 -1.45
N PRO A 75 23.92 7.85 -1.69
CA PRO A 75 23.75 9.15 -2.34
C PRO A 75 24.13 10.29 -1.40
N CYS A 76 24.70 11.36 -1.95
CA CYS A 76 24.98 12.59 -1.19
C CYS A 76 23.71 13.31 -0.72
N THR A 77 22.56 13.05 -1.37
CA THR A 77 21.29 13.72 -1.08
C THR A 77 20.16 12.72 -0.91
N LEU A 78 19.19 13.09 -0.05
CA LEU A 78 17.90 12.41 0.03
C LEU A 78 16.80 13.41 -0.37
N PRO A 79 16.20 13.25 -1.57
CA PRO A 79 15.10 14.09 -2.01
C PRO A 79 13.85 13.91 -1.12
N GLY A 80 13.09 14.99 -0.99
CA GLY A 80 11.75 14.99 -0.41
C GLY A 80 10.65 14.84 -1.47
N PRO A 81 9.39 14.69 -1.04
CA PRO A 81 8.24 14.50 -1.95
C PRO A 81 8.05 15.67 -2.93
N LEU A 82 8.55 16.87 -2.59
CA LEU A 82 8.39 18.08 -3.40
C LEU A 82 9.51 18.29 -4.44
N ASP A 83 10.49 17.38 -4.54
CA ASP A 83 11.64 17.50 -5.44
C ASP A 83 11.38 16.87 -6.81
N ASP A 84 11.10 17.72 -7.81
CA ASP A 84 10.70 17.29 -9.15
C ASP A 84 11.75 16.55 -9.97
N TRP A 85 13.01 16.90 -9.73
CA TRP A 85 14.17 16.25 -10.33
C TRP A 85 14.38 14.81 -9.83
N ALA A 86 13.78 14.43 -8.70
CA ALA A 86 13.78 13.07 -8.17
C ALA A 86 12.45 12.34 -8.40
N GLY A 87 11.61 12.86 -9.31
CA GLY A 87 10.30 12.30 -9.63
C GLY A 87 9.15 12.95 -8.86
N GLY A 88 9.42 13.81 -7.88
CA GLY A 88 8.40 14.53 -7.12
C GLY A 88 7.72 15.67 -7.89
N GLY A 89 6.94 16.51 -7.21
CA GLY A 89 6.57 17.85 -7.71
C GLY A 89 5.58 17.93 -8.91
N ARG A 90 5.27 19.17 -9.33
CA ARG A 90 4.32 19.47 -10.41
C ARG A 90 5.02 19.46 -11.77
N ARG A 91 4.79 18.45 -12.61
CA ARG A 91 4.93 18.65 -14.06
C ARG A 91 3.56 18.97 -14.65
N ALA A 92 3.48 20.07 -15.39
CA ALA A 92 2.24 20.63 -15.93
C ALA A 92 1.50 19.74 -16.97
N THR A 93 1.95 18.51 -17.18
CA THR A 93 1.32 17.52 -18.06
C THR A 93 0.98 16.19 -17.38
N VAL A 94 1.45 15.95 -16.14
CA VAL A 94 1.15 14.76 -15.35
C VAL A 94 1.31 15.15 -13.88
N GLY A 95 0.23 15.05 -13.08
CA GLY A 95 0.03 15.70 -11.77
C GLY A 95 1.12 15.58 -10.70
N THR A 96 0.87 16.14 -9.51
CA THR A 96 1.82 16.08 -8.38
C THR A 96 2.08 14.64 -7.95
N TRP A 97 3.33 14.21 -8.07
CA TRP A 97 3.80 12.96 -7.50
C TRP A 97 4.47 13.27 -6.17
N ASP A 98 3.92 12.80 -5.06
CA ASP A 98 4.64 12.84 -3.79
C ASP A 98 5.54 11.58 -3.73
N MET A 99 6.64 11.60 -4.50
CA MET A 99 7.61 10.50 -4.51
C MET A 99 8.39 10.46 -3.21
N LEU A 100 8.14 9.43 -2.41
CA LEU A 100 8.87 9.21 -1.17
C LEU A 100 9.91 8.10 -1.33
N HIS A 101 11.18 8.50 -1.42
CA HIS A 101 12.32 7.59 -1.57
C HIS A 101 12.76 6.98 -0.24
N THR A 102 13.15 5.71 -0.25
CA THR A 102 13.65 5.00 0.94
C THR A 102 15.07 4.52 0.68
N LEU A 103 15.99 4.85 1.59
CA LEU A 103 17.39 4.41 1.57
C LEU A 103 17.63 3.42 2.70
N PRO A 104 17.68 2.11 2.43
CA PRO A 104 17.92 1.11 3.45
C PRO A 104 19.41 0.88 3.71
N ILE A 105 19.77 0.75 4.98
CA ILE A 105 21.10 0.42 5.48
C ILE A 105 21.01 -0.96 6.14
N GLY A 106 21.67 -1.95 5.56
CA GLY A 106 21.74 -3.32 6.06
C GLY A 106 23.03 -3.60 6.83
N PHE A 107 22.94 -4.24 7.99
CA PHE A 107 24.11 -4.69 8.75
C PHE A 107 23.84 -6.00 9.48
N VAL A 108 24.88 -6.80 9.71
CA VAL A 108 24.77 -8.12 10.33
C VAL A 108 25.48 -8.08 11.68
N LEU A 109 24.77 -8.45 12.73
CA LEU A 109 25.31 -8.57 14.09
C LEU A 109 25.64 -10.03 14.39
N ALA A 110 26.90 -10.31 14.72
CA ALA A 110 27.28 -11.57 15.35
C ALA A 110 26.77 -11.63 16.80
N GLN A 111 26.81 -10.48 17.48
CA GLN A 111 26.30 -10.31 18.82
C GLN A 111 25.56 -8.96 18.91
N PRO A 112 24.24 -8.92 19.16
CA PRO A 112 23.55 -7.68 19.46
C PRO A 112 23.85 -7.20 20.89
N PRO A 113 23.64 -5.91 21.20
CA PRO A 113 23.75 -5.41 22.56
C PRO A 113 22.69 -6.06 23.47
N ARG A 114 23.06 -6.44 24.69
CA ARG A 114 22.15 -7.13 25.63
C ARG A 114 21.09 -6.20 26.24
N SER A 115 21.42 -4.94 26.44
CA SER A 115 20.57 -3.93 27.10
C SER A 115 21.10 -2.52 26.85
N GLY A 116 20.31 -1.51 27.18
CA GLY A 116 20.67 -0.10 27.03
C GLY A 116 20.08 0.50 25.75
N ASP A 117 20.61 1.66 25.36
CA ASP A 117 20.10 2.41 24.22
C ASP A 117 21.14 2.51 23.11
N CYS A 118 20.67 2.57 21.88
CA CYS A 118 21.44 2.85 20.70
C CYS A 118 21.12 4.27 20.21
N LEU A 119 22.08 4.89 19.56
CA LEU A 119 21.96 6.23 19.01
C LEU A 119 22.38 6.22 17.53
N LEU A 120 21.42 6.46 16.65
CA LEU A 120 21.69 6.79 15.25
C LEU A 120 21.85 8.31 15.14
N THR A 121 23.04 8.75 14.75
CA THR A 121 23.35 10.17 14.47
C THR A 121 23.47 10.37 12.97
N ILE A 122 22.68 11.29 12.42
CA ILE A 122 22.73 11.70 11.02
C ILE A 122 23.14 13.16 10.99
N ARG A 123 24.37 13.42 10.54
CA ARG A 123 24.90 14.76 10.28
C ARG A 123 24.57 15.13 8.84
N LEU A 124 24.06 16.34 8.68
CA LEU A 124 23.65 16.92 7.41
C LEU A 124 24.54 18.11 7.12
N SER A 125 25.07 18.21 5.90
CA SER A 125 25.79 19.41 5.46
C SER A 125 24.84 20.60 5.33
N ASP A 126 23.63 20.37 4.80
CA ASP A 126 22.57 21.38 4.70
C ASP A 126 21.19 20.73 4.42
N THR A 127 20.15 21.55 4.47
CA THR A 127 18.77 21.19 4.12
C THR A 127 18.10 22.30 3.33
N HIS A 128 16.94 22.04 2.73
CA HIS A 128 16.21 23.09 2.03
C HIS A 128 15.72 24.21 3.00
N PRO A 129 16.06 25.49 2.80
CA PRO A 129 15.76 26.58 3.74
C PRO A 129 14.27 26.95 3.85
N GLU A 130 13.50 26.88 2.76
CA GLU A 130 12.09 27.31 2.79
C GLU A 130 11.11 26.19 3.13
N ARG A 131 11.55 24.94 2.96
CA ARG A 131 10.73 23.73 3.03
C ARG A 131 11.54 22.61 3.67
N PRO A 132 11.93 22.79 4.94
CA PRO A 132 12.83 21.87 5.61
C PRO A 132 12.25 20.45 5.65
N PRO A 133 13.09 19.43 5.40
CA PRO A 133 12.75 18.02 5.52
C PRO A 133 12.16 17.60 6.87
N ARG A 134 11.32 16.57 6.85
CA ARG A 134 11.04 15.71 8.01
C ARG A 134 11.59 14.32 7.75
N LEU A 135 12.66 13.95 8.48
CA LEU A 135 13.34 12.68 8.29
C LEU A 135 12.74 11.59 9.19
N ARG A 136 12.37 10.48 8.56
CA ARG A 136 12.00 9.23 9.21
C ARG A 136 13.16 8.25 9.18
N ALA A 137 13.50 7.69 10.33
CA ALA A 137 14.35 6.51 10.47
C ALA A 137 13.48 5.33 10.93
N THR A 138 13.51 4.22 10.21
CA THR A 138 12.80 2.98 10.57
C THR A 138 13.83 1.93 10.97
N VAL A 139 13.84 1.51 12.23
CA VAL A 139 14.78 0.53 12.78
C VAL A 139 14.06 -0.79 12.95
N ASN A 140 14.38 -1.80 12.13
CA ASN A 140 13.73 -3.11 12.13
C ASN A 140 12.18 -3.03 12.21
N GLY A 141 11.58 -2.06 11.51
CA GLY A 141 10.13 -1.83 11.46
C GLY A 141 9.58 -0.80 12.46
N HIS A 142 10.40 -0.30 13.39
CA HIS A 142 9.99 0.73 14.34
C HIS A 142 10.32 2.14 13.83
N ILE A 143 9.32 3.02 13.83
CA ILE A 143 9.40 4.35 13.21
C ILE A 143 9.82 5.41 14.23
N PHE A 144 10.80 6.24 13.83
CA PHE A 144 11.24 7.43 14.54
C PHE A 144 11.29 8.61 13.56
N GLU A 145 10.80 9.78 13.95
CA GLU A 145 10.76 10.96 13.08
C GLU A 145 11.35 12.20 13.77
N ARG A 146 12.00 13.06 12.98
CA ARG A 146 12.52 14.36 13.40
C ARG A 146 12.33 15.38 12.28
N ASP A 147 11.89 16.57 12.64
CA ASP A 147 11.91 17.73 11.75
C ASP A 147 13.34 18.30 11.70
N THR A 148 13.75 18.77 10.52
CA THR A 148 15.02 19.49 10.35
C THR A 148 14.84 20.99 10.55
N LEU A 149 15.93 21.69 10.85
CA LEU A 149 15.95 23.15 10.81
C LEU A 149 16.12 23.64 9.35
N PRO A 150 15.63 24.84 9.01
CA PRO A 150 15.95 25.52 7.75
C PRO A 150 17.44 25.61 7.49
N GLY A 151 17.88 25.15 6.32
CA GLY A 151 19.26 25.29 5.87
C GLY A 151 19.63 26.70 5.43
N GLY A 152 20.71 26.82 4.67
CA GLY A 152 21.22 28.11 4.21
C GLY A 152 21.44 28.24 2.71
N SER A 153 21.43 27.15 1.92
CA SER A 153 21.53 27.18 0.46
C SER A 153 20.26 26.68 -0.24
N MET A 154 19.93 27.28 -1.39
CA MET A 154 18.77 26.87 -2.22
C MET A 154 19.08 25.80 -3.24
N GLN A 155 19.94 26.09 -4.22
CA GLN A 155 20.35 25.14 -5.25
C GLN A 155 21.87 25.11 -5.45
N SER A 156 22.62 26.08 -4.92
CA SER A 156 24.07 26.13 -5.12
C SER A 156 24.78 24.97 -4.44
N LEU A 157 24.22 24.45 -3.33
CA LEU A 157 24.75 23.29 -2.62
C LEU A 157 24.56 21.97 -3.37
N LEU A 158 23.48 21.83 -4.14
CA LEU A 158 23.31 20.72 -5.11
C LEU A 158 24.28 20.80 -6.29
N LYS A 159 25.14 21.83 -6.32
CA LYS A 159 26.24 22.05 -7.28
C LYS A 159 27.60 22.16 -6.57
N GLY A 160 27.67 21.83 -5.28
CA GLY A 160 28.92 21.79 -4.50
C GLY A 160 29.32 23.07 -3.77
N ASP A 161 28.50 24.13 -3.78
CA ASP A 161 28.77 25.35 -3.01
C ASP A 161 28.25 25.24 -1.57
N LEU A 162 29.20 25.06 -0.64
CA LEU A 162 28.94 24.92 0.80
C LEU A 162 29.03 26.24 1.58
N THR A 163 29.29 27.38 0.93
CA THR A 163 29.61 28.65 1.62
C THR A 163 28.53 29.14 2.58
N SER A 164 27.26 28.89 2.23
CA SER A 164 26.10 29.29 3.01
C SER A 164 25.43 28.13 3.76
N ALA A 165 26.04 26.93 3.72
CA ALA A 165 25.47 25.73 4.33
C ALA A 165 25.27 25.90 5.84
N LYS A 166 24.18 25.34 6.39
CA LYS A 166 23.94 25.28 7.83
C LYS A 166 23.94 23.82 8.30
N PRO A 167 25.11 23.29 8.69
CA PRO A 167 25.21 21.91 9.16
C PRO A 167 24.35 21.67 10.40
N GLN A 168 23.73 20.50 10.47
CA GLN A 168 22.93 20.08 11.61
C GLN A 168 23.04 18.58 11.86
N ALA A 169 22.73 18.14 13.08
CA ALA A 169 22.78 16.74 13.47
C ALA A 169 21.42 16.30 14.02
N LEU A 170 20.86 15.25 13.42
CA LEU A 170 19.67 14.57 13.90
C LEU A 170 20.09 13.35 14.73
N ARG A 171 19.44 13.18 15.89
CA ARG A 171 19.68 12.09 16.83
C ARG A 171 18.42 11.27 17.02
N PHE A 172 18.51 9.99 16.71
CA PHE A 172 17.44 8.99 16.88
C PHE A 172 17.90 7.97 17.92
N GLU A 173 17.40 8.13 19.14
CA GLU A 173 17.63 7.21 20.25
C GLU A 173 16.57 6.10 20.22
N PHE A 174 17.01 4.86 20.40
CA PHE A 174 16.13 3.71 20.41
C PHE A 174 16.69 2.57 21.28
N PRO A 175 15.84 1.72 21.88
CA PRO A 175 16.31 0.69 22.78
C PRO A 175 17.07 -0.41 22.04
N ALA A 176 18.13 -0.93 22.65
CA ALA A 176 18.95 -2.04 22.15
C ALA A 176 18.12 -3.28 21.76
N SER A 177 16.96 -3.47 22.41
CA SER A 177 16.03 -4.57 22.14
C SER A 177 15.46 -4.58 20.71
N LEU A 178 15.58 -3.47 19.96
CA LEU A 178 15.20 -3.45 18.55
C LEU A 178 16.23 -4.11 17.64
N LEU A 179 17.49 -4.26 18.09
CA LEU A 179 18.53 -4.97 17.35
C LEU A 179 18.50 -6.46 17.67
N ARG A 180 18.72 -7.28 16.65
CA ARG A 180 18.65 -8.75 16.74
C ARG A 180 19.94 -9.40 16.22
N PRO A 181 20.26 -10.65 16.62
CA PRO A 181 21.33 -11.41 15.98
C PRO A 181 21.04 -11.58 14.48
N GLY A 182 22.09 -11.59 13.66
CA GLY A 182 21.95 -11.66 12.20
C GLY A 182 21.61 -10.30 11.58
N TYR A 183 20.78 -10.30 10.54
CA TYR A 183 20.49 -9.11 9.75
C TYR A 183 19.57 -8.11 10.46
N ASN A 184 19.99 -6.85 10.40
CA ASN A 184 19.28 -5.68 10.88
C ASN A 184 19.23 -4.63 9.75
N GLU A 185 18.16 -3.83 9.76
CA GLU A 185 17.94 -2.79 8.77
C GLU A 185 17.56 -1.47 9.44
N ILE A 186 18.18 -0.38 8.97
CA ILE A 186 17.76 0.99 9.24
C ILE A 186 17.39 1.64 7.91
N ALA A 187 16.14 2.05 7.74
CA ALA A 187 15.67 2.68 6.52
C ALA A 187 15.40 4.17 6.73
N LEU A 188 15.96 5.01 5.86
CA LEU A 188 15.79 6.47 5.91
C LEU A 188 14.84 6.94 4.82
N ARG A 189 13.90 7.81 5.18
CA ARG A 189 12.92 8.40 4.26
C ARG A 189 12.64 9.85 4.61
N ASN A 190 12.69 10.73 3.62
CA ASN A 190 12.24 12.09 3.79
C ASN A 190 10.74 12.18 3.52
N THR A 191 9.95 12.45 4.56
CA THR A 191 8.48 12.34 4.55
C THR A 191 7.76 13.66 4.25
N ARG A 192 8.49 14.78 4.24
CA ARG A 192 7.90 16.12 4.06
C ARG A 192 8.97 17.08 3.58
N GLY A 193 8.57 18.09 2.79
CA GLY A 193 9.47 19.14 2.36
C GLY A 193 10.31 18.72 1.16
N ASN A 194 11.49 19.35 1.05
CA ASN A 194 12.44 19.14 -0.04
C ASN A 194 13.70 18.44 0.49
N TRP A 195 14.73 18.38 -0.33
CA TRP A 195 15.97 17.65 -0.14
C TRP A 195 16.71 17.96 1.18
N LEU A 196 17.50 16.97 1.60
CA LEU A 196 18.60 17.09 2.55
C LEU A 196 19.90 16.57 1.95
N VAL A 197 21.04 17.02 2.48
CA VAL A 197 22.38 16.60 2.03
C VAL A 197 23.12 15.98 3.21
N PHE A 198 23.61 14.76 3.02
CA PHE A 198 24.34 14.02 4.05
C PHE A 198 25.77 14.53 4.19
N ASP A 199 26.26 14.53 5.43
CA ASP A 199 27.66 14.70 5.81
C ASP A 199 28.20 13.36 6.35
N HIS A 200 27.52 12.81 7.37
CA HIS A 200 28.00 11.61 8.04
C HIS A 200 26.86 10.89 8.75
N LEU A 201 26.86 9.55 8.69
CA LEU A 201 25.91 8.72 9.41
C LEU A 201 26.65 7.77 10.35
N GLU A 202 26.18 7.64 11.57
CA GLU A 202 26.85 6.88 12.63
C GLU A 202 25.83 6.14 13.48
N LEU A 203 26.06 4.85 13.73
CA LEU A 203 25.33 4.11 14.76
C LEU A 203 26.25 3.81 15.93
N THR A 204 25.87 4.31 17.09
CA THR A 204 26.52 4.04 18.37
C THR A 204 25.66 3.10 19.21
N THR A 205 26.29 2.09 19.80
CA THR A 205 25.63 1.04 20.59
C THR A 205 26.38 0.81 21.89
N PRO A 206 25.78 0.08 22.86
CA PRO A 206 26.54 -0.48 23.98
C PRO A 206 27.76 -1.29 23.52
N GLU A 207 28.80 -1.33 24.35
CA GLU A 207 30.12 -1.90 24.01
C GLU A 207 30.11 -3.38 23.62
N ASP A 208 29.09 -4.14 24.02
CA ASP A 208 28.96 -5.58 23.80
C ASP A 208 28.42 -5.96 22.41
N ALA A 209 27.96 -4.99 21.61
CA ALA A 209 27.53 -5.25 20.23
C ALA A 209 28.72 -5.56 19.30
N GLN A 210 28.58 -6.54 18.40
CA GLN A 210 29.63 -6.91 17.45
C GLN A 210 29.07 -7.18 16.06
N LEU A 211 29.61 -6.51 15.05
CA LEU A 211 29.35 -6.81 13.65
C LEU A 211 29.89 -8.20 13.28
N ALA A 212 29.12 -8.94 12.49
CA ALA A 212 29.63 -10.13 11.82
C ALA A 212 30.65 -9.72 10.76
N PRO A 213 31.68 -10.55 10.48
CA PRO A 213 32.63 -10.24 9.43
C PRO A 213 31.92 -10.14 8.07
N PRO A 214 32.31 -9.21 7.18
CA PRO A 214 31.68 -9.05 5.88
C PRO A 214 31.66 -10.35 5.08
N ALA A 215 30.52 -10.63 4.45
CA ALA A 215 30.32 -11.79 3.60
C ALA A 215 29.58 -11.36 2.33
N ARG A 216 29.99 -11.90 1.16
CA ARG A 216 29.33 -11.59 -0.12
C ARG A 216 27.87 -12.03 -0.17
N THR A 217 27.46 -12.90 0.74
CA THR A 217 26.08 -13.36 0.90
C THR A 217 25.58 -12.97 2.28
N VAL A 218 24.44 -12.29 2.32
CA VAL A 218 23.76 -11.87 3.54
C VAL A 218 22.43 -12.61 3.64
N VAL A 219 22.23 -13.33 4.74
CA VAL A 219 20.92 -13.92 5.08
C VAL A 219 20.10 -12.85 5.78
N ARG A 220 19.08 -12.31 5.11
CA ARG A 220 18.20 -11.27 5.66
C ARG A 220 17.13 -11.83 6.59
N ALA A 221 16.57 -12.98 6.21
CA ALA A 221 15.56 -13.66 6.99
C ALA A 221 15.54 -15.16 6.70
N ILE A 222 15.15 -15.93 7.70
CA ILE A 222 14.85 -17.36 7.60
C ILE A 222 13.55 -17.60 8.37
N THR A 223 12.53 -18.11 7.69
CA THR A 223 11.21 -18.33 8.28
C THR A 223 10.61 -19.68 7.85
N ALA A 224 9.63 -20.14 8.63
CA ALA A 224 8.79 -21.28 8.28
C ALA A 224 7.37 -20.76 7.99
N PRO A 225 7.02 -20.47 6.72
CA PRO A 225 5.69 -20.00 6.40
C PRO A 225 4.64 -21.11 6.61
N GLY A 226 3.38 -20.71 6.82
CA GLY A 226 2.25 -21.63 7.02
C GLY A 226 1.74 -22.32 5.74
N TYR A 227 2.61 -22.53 4.76
CA TYR A 227 2.31 -23.24 3.51
C TYR A 227 3.46 -24.18 3.11
N ALA A 228 3.15 -25.21 2.33
CA ALA A 228 4.09 -26.15 1.75
C ALA A 228 4.30 -25.85 0.26
N VAL A 229 5.55 -25.76 -0.20
CA VAL A 229 5.85 -25.64 -1.65
C VAL A 229 5.88 -26.98 -2.37
N SER A 230 5.78 -28.08 -1.63
CA SER A 230 5.64 -29.44 -2.15
C SER A 230 4.39 -30.08 -1.56
N PRO A 231 3.56 -30.75 -2.38
CA PRO A 231 2.43 -31.54 -1.88
C PRO A 231 2.87 -32.91 -1.33
N GLU A 232 4.15 -33.27 -1.45
CA GLU A 232 4.63 -34.59 -1.03
C GLU A 232 4.53 -34.78 0.49
N PRO A 233 4.00 -35.92 0.98
CA PRO A 233 3.91 -36.20 2.41
C PRO A 233 5.25 -36.19 3.15
N ALA A 234 6.36 -36.42 2.44
CA ALA A 234 7.71 -36.38 2.99
C ALA A 234 8.24 -34.95 3.20
N THR A 235 7.70 -33.97 2.48
CA THR A 235 8.09 -32.56 2.57
C THR A 235 6.90 -31.60 2.77
N PRO A 236 6.06 -31.83 3.80
CA PRO A 236 4.82 -31.08 4.00
C PRO A 236 5.03 -29.70 4.64
N ALA A 237 6.27 -29.19 4.68
CA ALA A 237 6.61 -27.88 5.24
C ALA A 237 7.55 -27.12 4.29
N THR A 238 7.76 -25.83 4.55
CA THR A 238 8.67 -24.98 3.77
C THR A 238 9.65 -24.26 4.70
N VAL A 239 10.90 -24.14 4.26
CA VAL A 239 11.84 -23.14 4.76
C VAL A 239 11.96 -22.03 3.72
N ARG A 240 11.64 -20.79 4.11
CA ARG A 240 11.77 -19.60 3.26
C ARG A 240 13.00 -18.81 3.67
N LEU A 241 13.90 -18.57 2.72
CA LEU A 241 15.17 -17.88 2.91
C LEU A 241 15.20 -16.60 2.10
N GLU A 242 15.35 -15.45 2.75
CA GLU A 242 15.67 -14.19 2.07
C GLU A 242 17.18 -13.99 2.10
N VAL A 243 17.80 -14.02 0.93
CA VAL A 243 19.26 -13.94 0.79
C VAL A 243 19.63 -12.87 -0.22
N PHE A 244 20.62 -12.06 0.10
CA PHE A 244 21.20 -11.09 -0.82
C PHE A 244 22.62 -11.50 -1.15
N ARG A 245 22.98 -11.46 -2.43
CA ARG A 245 24.32 -11.81 -2.94
C ARG A 245 24.92 -10.63 -3.69
N THR A 246 26.13 -10.21 -3.32
CA THR A 246 26.92 -9.31 -4.18
C THR A 246 27.57 -10.10 -5.32
N ALA A 247 27.85 -9.43 -6.44
CA ALA A 247 28.56 -10.06 -7.56
C ALA A 247 29.96 -10.55 -7.13
N PRO A 248 30.48 -11.65 -7.71
CA PRO A 248 29.88 -12.51 -8.74
C PRO A 248 28.84 -13.52 -8.17
N PRO A 249 28.12 -14.26 -9.03
CA PRO A 249 27.29 -15.40 -8.62
C PRO A 249 28.04 -16.39 -7.70
N GLY A 250 27.31 -17.20 -6.94
CA GLY A 250 27.89 -18.18 -6.02
C GLY A 250 26.98 -19.38 -5.76
N THR A 251 27.34 -20.19 -4.76
CA THR A 251 26.56 -21.38 -4.37
C THR A 251 26.12 -21.27 -2.91
N LEU A 252 24.83 -21.53 -2.66
CA LEU A 252 24.26 -21.71 -1.33
C LEU A 252 24.08 -23.20 -1.04
N THR A 253 24.54 -23.63 0.12
CA THR A 253 24.29 -24.96 0.68
C THR A 253 23.38 -24.83 1.89
N VAL A 254 22.25 -25.52 1.86
CA VAL A 254 21.24 -25.52 2.93
C VAL A 254 21.07 -26.93 3.46
N GLN A 255 21.32 -27.13 4.75
CA GLN A 255 21.02 -28.38 5.45
C GLN A 255 19.87 -28.15 6.43
N ILE A 256 18.83 -28.99 6.34
CA ILE A 256 17.60 -28.91 7.15
C ILE A 256 17.47 -30.20 7.96
N GLY A 257 17.69 -30.13 9.27
CA GLY A 257 17.79 -31.30 10.13
C GLY A 257 18.85 -32.28 9.62
N ASP A 258 18.48 -33.56 9.57
CA ASP A 258 19.35 -34.63 9.08
C ASP A 258 19.22 -34.88 7.56
N ALA A 259 18.47 -34.06 6.84
CA ALA A 259 18.34 -34.18 5.40
C ALA A 259 19.69 -33.89 4.70
N LYS A 260 19.87 -34.48 3.52
CA LYS A 260 21.04 -34.20 2.68
C LYS A 260 21.11 -32.70 2.37
N PRO A 261 22.31 -32.07 2.42
CA PRO A 261 22.45 -30.68 2.05
C PRO A 261 21.95 -30.41 0.63
N LEU A 262 21.11 -29.39 0.47
CA LEU A 262 20.64 -28.90 -0.82
C LEU A 262 21.57 -27.79 -1.31
N GLU A 263 22.06 -27.93 -2.53
CA GLU A 263 22.80 -26.87 -3.21
C GLU A 263 21.87 -26.06 -4.12
N ARG A 264 22.08 -24.74 -4.13
CA ARG A 264 21.35 -23.77 -4.96
C ARG A 264 22.32 -22.75 -5.54
N SER A 265 22.14 -22.41 -6.81
CA SER A 265 22.84 -21.29 -7.42
C SER A 265 22.30 -19.97 -6.85
N LEU A 266 23.20 -19.05 -6.49
CA LEU A 266 22.89 -17.69 -6.09
C LEU A 266 23.29 -16.70 -7.17
N ALA A 267 22.30 -16.01 -7.72
CA ALA A 267 22.52 -14.88 -8.60
C ALA A 267 22.77 -13.60 -7.78
N PRO A 268 23.47 -12.58 -8.32
CA PRO A 268 23.58 -11.28 -7.67
C PRO A 268 22.21 -10.64 -7.42
N GLY A 269 22.07 -9.96 -6.28
CA GLY A 269 20.83 -9.32 -5.83
C GLY A 269 20.10 -10.11 -4.75
N LEU A 270 18.89 -9.66 -4.44
CA LEU A 270 17.98 -10.32 -3.49
C LEU A 270 17.33 -11.54 -4.14
N GLN A 271 17.22 -12.64 -3.41
CA GLN A 271 16.48 -13.83 -3.79
C GLN A 271 15.66 -14.31 -2.59
N ILE A 272 14.47 -14.85 -2.83
CA ILE A 272 13.62 -15.42 -1.79
C ILE A 272 13.42 -16.89 -2.10
N LEU A 273 14.28 -17.74 -1.54
CA LEU A 273 14.30 -19.17 -1.85
C LEU A 273 13.29 -19.90 -0.97
N GLU A 274 12.41 -20.69 -1.58
CA GLU A 274 11.52 -21.61 -0.90
C GLU A 274 12.02 -23.03 -1.05
N LEU A 275 12.23 -23.71 0.07
CA LEU A 275 12.80 -25.03 0.12
C LEU A 275 11.80 -26.00 0.78
N PRO A 276 11.41 -27.07 0.08
CA PRO A 276 10.55 -28.10 0.67
C PRO A 276 11.30 -28.79 1.81
N ALA A 277 10.59 -29.05 2.90
CA ALA A 277 11.16 -29.59 4.12
C ALA A 277 10.20 -30.58 4.79
N ALA A 278 10.76 -31.58 5.48
CA ALA A 278 9.96 -32.43 6.36
C ALA A 278 9.40 -31.60 7.53
N ALA A 279 8.19 -31.95 7.98
CA ALA A 279 7.69 -31.42 9.25
C ALA A 279 8.45 -32.04 10.42
N SER A 280 8.64 -31.26 11.47
CA SER A 280 9.32 -31.70 12.68
C SER A 280 8.48 -32.73 13.46
N PRO A 281 9.04 -33.89 13.85
CA PRO A 281 8.40 -34.79 14.78
C PRO A 281 8.10 -34.10 16.11
N HIS A 282 6.90 -34.28 16.66
CA HIS A 282 6.49 -33.73 17.96
C HIS A 282 6.77 -32.23 18.14
N ASN A 283 6.76 -31.45 17.05
CA ASN A 283 7.00 -30.00 17.05
C ASN A 283 8.39 -29.58 17.60
N GLN A 284 9.39 -30.46 17.51
CA GLN A 284 10.77 -30.16 17.89
C GLN A 284 11.44 -29.23 16.86
N PRO A 285 12.31 -28.28 17.26
CA PRO A 285 13.01 -27.45 16.30
C PRO A 285 13.95 -28.27 15.39
N ALA A 286 13.91 -28.02 14.09
CA ALA A 286 14.87 -28.55 13.13
C ALA A 286 16.06 -27.60 13.02
N ARG A 287 17.28 -28.13 13.16
CA ARG A 287 18.51 -27.36 12.96
C ARG A 287 18.69 -27.02 11.48
N ILE A 288 18.88 -25.75 11.17
CA ILE A 288 19.13 -25.25 9.82
C ILE A 288 20.55 -24.71 9.76
N ARG A 289 21.35 -25.22 8.82
CA ARG A 289 22.71 -24.75 8.55
C ARG A 289 22.78 -24.16 7.15
N LEU A 290 23.19 -22.90 7.06
CA LEU A 290 23.34 -22.16 5.81
C LEU A 290 24.80 -21.82 5.58
N SER A 291 25.34 -22.26 4.44
CA SER A 291 26.69 -21.91 4.00
C SER A 291 26.64 -21.34 2.60
N ALA A 292 27.49 -20.37 2.28
CA ALA A 292 27.71 -19.92 0.91
C ALA A 292 29.19 -20.01 0.55
N ASP A 293 29.47 -20.55 -0.63
CA ASP A 293 30.83 -20.81 -1.14
C ASP A 293 31.74 -21.52 -0.10
N GLY A 294 31.17 -22.52 0.59
CA GLY A 294 31.88 -23.30 1.63
C GLY A 294 32.02 -22.62 3.00
N ARG A 295 31.59 -21.36 3.16
CA ARG A 295 31.63 -20.64 4.43
C ARG A 295 30.27 -20.64 5.13
N LEU A 296 30.25 -21.03 6.40
CA LEU A 296 29.06 -20.95 7.26
C LEU A 296 28.61 -19.48 7.40
N LEU A 297 27.35 -19.21 7.09
CA LEU A 297 26.71 -17.89 7.23
C LEU A 297 25.86 -17.82 8.50
N LEU A 298 25.03 -18.85 8.71
CA LEU A 298 24.07 -18.91 9.80
C LEU A 298 23.84 -20.35 10.20
N GLU A 299 23.68 -20.57 11.50
CA GLU A 299 23.12 -21.78 12.04
C GLU A 299 22.03 -21.41 13.03
N THR A 300 20.83 -21.98 12.86
CA THR A 300 19.65 -21.65 13.68
C THR A 300 18.74 -22.86 13.80
N GLU A 301 17.66 -22.74 14.56
CA GLU A 301 16.62 -23.75 14.67
C GLU A 301 15.27 -23.17 14.27
N LEU A 302 14.49 -23.92 13.49
CA LEU A 302 13.13 -23.56 13.10
C LEU A 302 12.14 -24.67 13.45
N ARG A 303 10.96 -24.30 13.94
CA ARG A 303 9.85 -25.26 14.04
C ARG A 303 9.16 -25.36 12.69
N LEU A 304 9.18 -26.56 12.12
CA LEU A 304 8.56 -26.85 10.82
C LEU A 304 7.29 -27.64 11.05
N GLN A 305 6.16 -27.06 10.67
CA GLN A 305 4.85 -27.69 10.81
C GLN A 305 4.31 -28.11 9.44
N ALA A 306 3.63 -29.25 9.40
CA ALA A 306 2.91 -29.66 8.21
C ALA A 306 1.87 -28.59 7.86
N SER A 307 1.92 -28.12 6.63
CA SER A 307 1.17 -26.97 6.14
C SER A 307 0.47 -27.31 4.82
N PRO A 308 -0.67 -26.66 4.50
CA PRO A 308 -1.33 -26.86 3.21
C PRO A 308 -0.42 -26.41 2.05
N PRO A 309 -0.54 -27.02 0.85
CA PRO A 309 0.20 -26.58 -0.32
C PRO A 309 -0.06 -25.10 -0.66
N ALA A 310 0.98 -24.39 -1.05
CA ALA A 310 0.87 -23.03 -1.60
C ALA A 310 0.05 -23.05 -2.88
N THR A 311 -0.79 -22.04 -3.07
CA THR A 311 -1.59 -21.84 -4.27
C THR A 311 -1.09 -20.62 -5.06
N PRO A 312 -1.36 -20.52 -6.37
CA PRO A 312 -0.99 -19.35 -7.16
C PRO A 312 -1.41 -18.00 -6.54
N ALA A 313 -2.60 -17.95 -5.91
CA ALA A 313 -3.10 -16.77 -5.22
C ALA A 313 -2.22 -16.31 -4.04
N ASP A 314 -1.44 -17.21 -3.42
CA ASP A 314 -0.50 -16.86 -2.34
C ASP A 314 0.71 -16.06 -2.83
N TYR A 315 0.98 -16.10 -4.14
CA TYR A 315 2.06 -15.36 -4.76
C TYR A 315 1.62 -14.02 -5.33
N VAL A 316 0.33 -13.69 -5.37
CA VAL A 316 -0.12 -12.38 -5.87
C VAL A 316 0.11 -11.29 -4.82
N ASP A 317 0.95 -10.31 -5.17
CA ASP A 317 1.16 -9.10 -4.39
C ASP A 317 0.39 -7.93 -5.02
N VAL A 318 -0.75 -7.59 -4.40
CA VAL A 318 -1.64 -6.54 -4.88
C VAL A 318 -1.14 -5.12 -4.62
N PHE A 319 -0.09 -4.92 -3.82
CA PHE A 319 0.57 -3.61 -3.65
C PHE A 319 1.61 -3.35 -4.75
N ARG A 320 2.13 -4.39 -5.37
CA ARG A 320 3.12 -4.23 -6.43
C ARG A 320 2.50 -3.51 -7.62
N GLY A 321 3.14 -2.39 -7.98
CA GLY A 321 2.70 -1.51 -9.06
C GLY A 321 1.72 -0.41 -8.62
N THR A 322 1.33 -0.33 -7.34
CA THR A 322 0.43 0.72 -6.82
C THR A 322 1.17 1.96 -6.30
N ALA A 323 2.46 2.11 -6.64
CA ALA A 323 3.21 3.35 -6.46
C ALA A 323 3.44 3.96 -7.85
N HIS A 324 3.23 5.26 -8.00
CA HIS A 324 3.29 5.98 -9.28
C HIS A 324 2.36 5.37 -10.33
N SER A 325 1.20 4.96 -9.85
CA SER A 325 0.25 4.15 -10.59
C SER A 325 -0.84 5.00 -11.23
N ARG A 326 -1.45 4.50 -12.30
CA ARG A 326 -2.73 5.06 -12.78
C ARG A 326 -3.87 4.66 -11.86
N TRP A 327 -4.99 5.38 -11.95
CA TRP A 327 -6.22 5.19 -11.18
C TRP A 327 -6.77 3.75 -11.19
N MET A 328 -6.44 2.98 -12.23
CA MET A 328 -6.94 1.62 -12.46
C MET A 328 -6.15 0.51 -11.76
N ILE A 329 -5.15 0.84 -10.94
CA ILE A 329 -4.30 -0.14 -10.24
C ILE A 329 -4.25 0.24 -8.77
N ALA A 330 -4.86 -0.62 -7.94
CA ALA A 330 -4.94 -0.43 -6.50
C ALA A 330 -4.88 -1.80 -5.77
N PRO A 331 -4.75 -1.83 -4.43
CA PRO A 331 -4.58 -3.07 -3.66
C PRO A 331 -5.91 -3.74 -3.24
N GLY A 332 -7.03 -3.31 -3.82
CA GLY A 332 -8.37 -3.79 -3.48
C GLY A 332 -8.68 -5.24 -3.87
N PRO A 333 -9.68 -5.88 -3.23
CA PRO A 333 -10.11 -7.26 -3.50
C PRO A 333 -10.95 -7.38 -4.78
N TRP A 334 -10.32 -7.43 -5.95
CA TRP A 334 -11.05 -7.42 -7.22
C TRP A 334 -11.31 -8.84 -7.76
N MET A 335 -12.54 -9.08 -8.19
CA MET A 335 -12.87 -10.25 -9.03
C MET A 335 -12.30 -10.06 -10.45
N PRO A 336 -12.06 -11.14 -11.21
CA PRO A 336 -11.73 -11.03 -12.63
C PRO A 336 -12.79 -10.17 -13.32
N PHE A 337 -12.35 -9.11 -13.99
CA PHE A 337 -13.19 -8.15 -14.67
C PHE A 337 -14.31 -7.51 -13.81
N GLY A 338 -14.15 -7.41 -12.48
CA GLY A 338 -15.22 -6.92 -11.58
C GLY A 338 -15.74 -5.51 -11.92
N MET A 339 -17.04 -5.28 -11.74
CA MET A 339 -17.62 -3.94 -11.67
C MET A 339 -17.17 -3.25 -10.38
N VAL A 340 -17.38 -3.94 -9.25
CA VAL A 340 -16.90 -3.50 -7.95
C VAL A 340 -15.42 -3.82 -7.85
N LYS A 341 -14.63 -2.77 -8.00
CA LYS A 341 -13.20 -2.72 -7.71
C LYS A 341 -12.98 -1.96 -6.40
N LEU A 342 -13.51 -2.48 -5.29
CA LEU A 342 -13.40 -1.84 -3.98
C LEU A 342 -11.94 -1.65 -3.57
N SER A 343 -11.49 -0.44 -3.21
CA SER A 343 -10.10 -0.17 -2.80
C SER A 343 -10.01 1.14 -1.98
N PRO A 344 -8.97 1.34 -1.14
CA PRO A 344 -8.66 2.64 -0.55
C PRO A 344 -8.27 3.71 -1.59
N ASP A 345 -8.70 4.94 -1.33
CA ASP A 345 -8.27 6.18 -1.99
C ASP A 345 -7.44 7.03 -1.04
N ASN A 346 -6.30 7.57 -1.51
CA ASN A 346 -5.41 8.42 -0.74
C ASN A 346 -4.66 9.46 -1.59
N GLN A 347 -5.18 9.76 -2.77
CA GLN A 347 -4.62 10.78 -3.66
C GLN A 347 -5.67 11.82 -4.05
N PRO A 348 -5.24 13.08 -4.26
CA PRO A 348 -6.12 14.12 -4.79
C PRO A 348 -6.46 13.85 -6.27
N GLN A 349 -7.26 14.75 -6.87
CA GLN A 349 -7.62 14.65 -8.28
C GLN A 349 -6.41 14.97 -9.17
N VAL A 350 -5.66 13.94 -9.55
CA VAL A 350 -4.48 13.99 -10.42
C VAL A 350 -4.50 12.82 -11.41
N TRP A 351 -3.69 12.86 -12.47
CA TRP A 351 -3.59 11.77 -13.47
C TRP A 351 -3.34 10.37 -12.89
N ALA A 352 -2.86 10.30 -11.65
CA ALA A 352 -2.63 9.08 -10.90
C ALA A 352 -3.46 9.10 -9.63
N ALA A 353 -4.71 9.54 -9.67
CA ALA A 353 -5.57 9.54 -8.49
C ALA A 353 -5.75 8.10 -7.96
N GLY A 354 -6.46 7.95 -6.84
CA GLY A 354 -6.81 6.65 -6.29
C GLY A 354 -5.83 6.30 -5.19
N TYR A 355 -5.01 5.26 -5.39
CA TYR A 355 -4.10 4.76 -4.37
C TYR A 355 -2.61 4.90 -4.75
N GLU A 356 -1.86 5.52 -3.85
CA GLU A 356 -0.41 5.59 -3.83
C GLU A 356 0.14 4.87 -2.60
N TYR A 357 0.91 3.82 -2.83
CA TYR A 357 1.48 2.98 -1.77
C TYR A 357 2.37 3.75 -0.80
N SER A 358 3.02 4.82 -1.24
CA SER A 358 3.88 5.61 -0.36
C SER A 358 3.11 6.49 0.63
N HIS A 359 1.82 6.78 0.38
CA HIS A 359 0.97 7.55 1.28
C HIS A 359 0.46 6.69 2.44
N GLU A 360 0.43 7.28 3.64
CA GLU A 360 0.06 6.63 4.91
C GLU A 360 -1.22 7.23 5.51
N PHE A 361 -2.18 7.53 4.64
CA PHE A 361 -3.53 7.89 5.02
C PHE A 361 -4.54 7.31 4.01
N VAL A 362 -5.80 7.29 4.40
CA VAL A 362 -6.95 6.92 3.57
C VAL A 362 -7.98 8.03 3.67
N ASP A 363 -8.46 8.50 2.52
CA ASP A 363 -9.59 9.42 2.43
C ASP A 363 -10.90 8.65 2.51
N CYS A 364 -11.08 7.64 1.66
CA CYS A 364 -12.21 6.73 1.71
C CYS A 364 -11.90 5.39 1.01
N PHE A 365 -12.86 4.47 1.01
CA PHE A 365 -12.84 3.26 0.20
C PHE A 365 -13.91 3.37 -0.89
N SER A 366 -13.52 3.42 -2.15
CA SER A 366 -14.47 3.56 -3.26
C SER A 366 -14.68 2.28 -4.05
N HIS A 367 -15.86 2.11 -4.63
CA HIS A 367 -16.28 0.85 -5.25
C HIS A 367 -15.88 0.72 -6.72
N LEU A 368 -15.69 1.82 -7.44
CA LEU A 368 -15.34 1.86 -8.85
C LEU A 368 -13.96 2.51 -8.97
N HIS A 369 -13.02 1.76 -9.54
CA HIS A 369 -11.68 2.23 -9.91
C HIS A 369 -11.45 1.93 -11.39
N GLU A 370 -12.03 2.75 -12.27
CA GLU A 370 -11.85 2.66 -13.72
C GLU A 370 -11.55 4.03 -14.33
N TRP A 371 -10.83 4.06 -15.45
CA TRP A 371 -10.20 5.26 -16.01
C TRP A 371 -11.05 6.55 -15.95
N THR A 372 -12.34 6.45 -16.25
CA THR A 372 -13.28 7.57 -16.28
C THR A 372 -14.44 7.43 -15.30
N MET A 373 -14.41 6.44 -14.40
CA MET A 373 -15.52 6.16 -13.47
C MET A 373 -15.03 5.94 -12.04
N ALA A 374 -15.71 6.61 -11.12
CA ALA A 374 -15.49 6.53 -9.68
C ALA A 374 -16.84 6.52 -8.93
N GLY A 375 -16.80 6.12 -7.66
CA GLY A 375 -17.97 6.01 -6.77
C GLY A 375 -18.25 4.55 -6.42
N LEU A 376 -19.17 4.20 -5.56
CA LEU A 376 -19.58 4.89 -4.34
C LEU A 376 -18.42 4.92 -3.33
N GLY A 377 -18.16 6.05 -2.66
CA GLY A 377 -17.18 6.12 -1.57
C GLY A 377 -17.77 5.67 -0.23
N VAL A 378 -16.94 5.11 0.65
CA VAL A 378 -17.30 4.73 2.03
C VAL A 378 -16.16 5.06 2.99
N MET A 379 -16.46 5.72 4.10
CA MET A 379 -15.46 6.01 5.15
C MET A 379 -16.06 5.86 6.55
N PRO A 380 -15.60 4.89 7.38
CA PRO A 380 -16.05 4.78 8.76
C PRO A 380 -15.36 5.83 9.64
N THR A 381 -16.10 6.48 10.52
CA THR A 381 -15.59 7.56 11.40
C THR A 381 -16.21 7.51 12.79
N THR A 382 -15.59 8.20 13.74
CA THR A 382 -16.12 8.46 15.09
C THR A 382 -15.96 9.93 15.45
N GLY A 383 -16.73 10.42 16.42
CA GLY A 383 -16.61 11.78 16.95
C GLY A 383 -17.33 12.80 16.07
N PRO A 384 -16.91 14.08 16.03
CA PRO A 384 -17.63 15.11 15.27
C PRO A 384 -17.73 14.81 13.77
N LEU A 385 -18.89 15.09 13.16
CA LEU A 385 -19.09 14.94 11.72
C LEU A 385 -18.14 15.87 10.94
N ARG A 386 -17.36 15.28 10.02
CA ARG A 386 -16.53 15.99 9.03
C ARG A 386 -17.01 15.59 7.64
N THR A 387 -17.20 16.57 6.77
CA THR A 387 -17.82 16.37 5.44
C THR A 387 -16.88 16.68 4.28
N LYS A 388 -15.60 16.88 4.56
CA LYS A 388 -14.55 17.14 3.56
C LYS A 388 -13.41 16.16 3.75
N SER A 389 -12.70 15.82 2.68
CA SER A 389 -11.40 15.15 2.79
C SER A 389 -10.40 16.09 3.46
N GLY A 390 -9.45 15.53 4.22
CA GLY A 390 -8.39 16.26 4.90
C GLY A 390 -7.95 15.60 6.21
N LEU A 391 -6.67 15.77 6.54
CA LEU A 391 -6.04 15.29 7.76
C LEU A 391 -6.05 16.35 8.87
N GLU A 392 -5.54 16.00 10.06
CA GLU A 392 -5.29 16.94 11.17
C GLU A 392 -6.55 17.71 11.61
N GLY A 393 -7.72 17.06 11.52
CA GLY A 393 -9.02 17.64 11.88
C GLY A 393 -9.65 18.53 10.80
N ALA A 394 -8.99 18.70 9.64
CA ALA A 394 -9.55 19.41 8.49
C ALA A 394 -10.67 18.63 7.78
N GLY A 395 -10.67 17.29 7.91
CA GLY A 395 -11.59 16.41 7.20
C GLY A 395 -11.80 15.05 7.87
N TYR A 396 -12.42 14.12 7.13
CA TYR A 396 -12.71 12.76 7.56
C TYR A 396 -11.58 11.76 7.27
N SER A 397 -10.52 12.17 6.59
CA SER A 397 -9.40 11.29 6.23
C SER A 397 -8.69 10.78 7.48
N SER A 398 -8.18 9.56 7.42
CA SER A 398 -7.47 8.94 8.54
C SER A 398 -6.07 8.51 8.14
N ARG A 399 -5.10 8.82 9.00
CA ARG A 399 -3.77 8.20 8.96
C ARG A 399 -3.85 6.71 9.27
N PHE A 400 -2.88 5.96 8.78
CA PHE A 400 -2.63 4.58 9.18
C PHE A 400 -1.13 4.32 9.23
N ASP A 401 -0.71 3.27 9.94
CA ASP A 401 0.67 2.81 9.91
C ASP A 401 0.77 1.64 8.93
N LYS A 402 1.77 1.63 8.04
CA LYS A 402 1.91 0.59 6.99
C LYS A 402 1.95 -0.84 7.53
N SER A 403 2.41 -1.04 8.77
CA SER A 403 2.40 -2.35 9.45
C SER A 403 0.99 -2.90 9.72
N THR A 404 -0.04 -2.05 9.67
CA THR A 404 -1.44 -2.42 9.86
C THR A 404 -2.18 -2.67 8.55
N GLU A 405 -1.59 -2.29 7.42
CA GLU A 405 -2.16 -2.47 6.09
C GLU A 405 -1.79 -3.86 5.55
N ARG A 406 -2.81 -4.64 5.16
CA ARG A 406 -2.64 -5.97 4.57
C ARG A 406 -3.62 -6.15 3.43
N ALA A 407 -3.18 -6.78 2.35
CA ALA A 407 -4.05 -7.09 1.23
C ALA A 407 -3.57 -8.35 0.51
N GLY A 408 -4.49 -8.98 -0.21
CA GLY A 408 -4.23 -10.15 -1.03
C GLY A 408 -5.48 -10.51 -1.82
N ILE A 409 -5.45 -11.65 -2.50
CA ILE A 409 -6.63 -12.12 -3.23
C ILE A 409 -7.78 -12.34 -2.25
N GLY A 410 -8.90 -11.63 -2.48
CA GLY A 410 -10.09 -11.72 -1.64
C GLY A 410 -10.28 -10.61 -0.62
N PHE A 411 -9.22 -9.93 -0.17
CA PHE A 411 -9.35 -8.97 0.93
C PHE A 411 -8.37 -7.79 0.89
N TYR A 412 -8.79 -6.69 1.52
CA TYR A 412 -7.94 -5.60 1.99
C TYR A 412 -8.28 -5.29 3.46
N GLU A 413 -7.28 -4.92 4.25
CA GLU A 413 -7.41 -4.58 5.66
C GLU A 413 -6.48 -3.40 6.01
N VAL A 414 -6.98 -2.46 6.81
CA VAL A 414 -6.15 -1.41 7.41
C VAL A 414 -6.70 -0.98 8.78
N PHE A 415 -5.82 -0.51 9.68
CA PHE A 415 -6.24 0.17 10.91
C PHE A 415 -6.20 1.68 10.72
N LEU A 416 -7.39 2.31 10.74
CA LEU A 416 -7.57 3.74 10.66
C LEU A 416 -7.26 4.35 12.03
N ARG A 417 -6.07 4.93 12.16
CA ARG A 417 -5.52 5.39 13.44
C ARG A 417 -6.31 6.53 14.06
N ASP A 418 -6.81 7.45 13.24
CA ASP A 418 -7.46 8.67 13.73
C ASP A 418 -8.84 8.42 14.37
N PRO A 419 -9.72 7.57 13.79
CA PRO A 419 -10.95 7.15 14.45
C PRO A 419 -10.80 5.87 15.31
N GLY A 420 -9.64 5.20 15.27
CA GLY A 420 -9.40 3.95 16.01
C GLY A 420 -10.21 2.76 15.49
N ILE A 421 -10.43 2.69 14.17
CA ILE A 421 -11.31 1.70 13.51
C ILE A 421 -10.48 0.72 12.69
N LYS A 422 -10.74 -0.58 12.82
CA LYS A 422 -10.25 -1.58 11.86
C LYS A 422 -11.23 -1.67 10.67
N ALA A 423 -10.74 -1.47 9.46
CA ALA A 423 -11.53 -1.63 8.23
C ALA A 423 -11.06 -2.88 7.45
N GLU A 424 -12.01 -3.72 7.05
CA GLU A 424 -11.78 -4.93 6.26
C GLU A 424 -12.75 -4.95 5.07
N LEU A 425 -12.24 -5.24 3.88
CA LEU A 425 -12.95 -5.13 2.61
C LEU A 425 -12.89 -6.47 1.86
N ALA A 426 -14.02 -6.90 1.30
CA ALA A 426 -14.12 -8.00 0.35
C ALA A 426 -15.14 -7.62 -0.73
N ALA A 427 -15.09 -8.28 -1.88
CA ALA A 427 -16.03 -8.00 -2.96
C ALA A 427 -16.47 -9.27 -3.72
N THR A 428 -17.45 -9.07 -4.58
CA THR A 428 -17.86 -9.99 -5.65
C THR A 428 -17.79 -9.19 -6.95
N THR A 429 -18.40 -9.65 -8.04
CA THR A 429 -18.32 -8.93 -9.31
C THR A 429 -19.02 -7.58 -9.24
N ARG A 430 -20.17 -7.47 -8.56
CA ARG A 430 -21.05 -6.28 -8.53
C ARG A 430 -21.50 -5.86 -7.13
N ALA A 431 -21.07 -6.59 -6.11
CA ALA A 431 -21.39 -6.30 -4.72
C ALA A 431 -20.15 -6.31 -3.82
N ALA A 432 -20.20 -5.59 -2.69
CA ALA A 432 -19.12 -5.52 -1.72
C ALA A 432 -19.58 -5.90 -0.32
N LEU A 433 -18.64 -6.38 0.51
CA LEU A 433 -18.82 -6.61 1.93
C LEU A 433 -17.68 -5.94 2.70
N LEU A 434 -18.04 -4.98 3.54
CA LEU A 434 -17.14 -4.24 4.42
C LEU A 434 -17.44 -4.61 5.87
N ARG A 435 -16.39 -4.75 6.68
CA ARG A 435 -16.49 -4.97 8.13
C ARG A 435 -15.68 -3.90 8.84
N PHE A 436 -16.34 -3.15 9.72
CA PHE A 436 -15.73 -2.11 10.53
C PHE A 436 -15.78 -2.50 11.99
N THR A 437 -14.63 -2.58 12.65
CA THR A 437 -14.54 -2.81 14.10
C THR A 437 -14.30 -1.48 14.79
N TYR A 438 -15.30 -0.99 15.52
CA TYR A 438 -15.30 0.32 16.15
C TYR A 438 -14.78 0.28 17.59
N PRO A 439 -14.23 1.39 18.10
CA PRO A 439 -14.14 1.62 19.53
C PRO A 439 -15.53 1.91 20.12
N ALA A 440 -15.62 2.01 21.45
CA ALA A 440 -16.83 2.51 22.08
C ALA A 440 -17.07 3.96 21.65
N SER A 441 -18.23 4.25 21.06
CA SER A 441 -18.56 5.60 20.60
C SER A 441 -20.07 5.82 20.56
N PRO A 442 -20.58 6.94 21.10
CA PRO A 442 -21.97 7.36 20.90
C PRO A 442 -22.21 7.95 19.49
N GLU A 443 -21.13 8.20 18.73
CA GLU A 443 -21.16 8.87 17.43
C GLU A 443 -20.33 8.11 16.38
N ALA A 444 -20.53 6.80 16.30
CA ALA A 444 -19.97 5.99 15.22
C ALA A 444 -20.75 6.24 13.92
N ARG A 445 -20.05 6.50 12.82
CA ARG A 445 -20.66 6.75 11.51
C ARG A 445 -20.03 5.93 10.41
N VAL A 446 -20.83 5.70 9.36
CA VAL A 446 -20.34 5.35 8.03
C VAL A 446 -20.73 6.51 7.11
N LEU A 447 -19.73 7.19 6.56
CA LEU A 447 -19.87 8.26 5.59
C LEU A 447 -19.82 7.69 4.17
N PHE A 448 -20.53 8.33 3.25
CA PHE A 448 -20.55 8.01 1.83
C PHE A 448 -20.26 9.29 1.02
N PRO A 449 -18.97 9.67 0.88
CA PRO A 449 -18.59 10.75 -0.02
C PRO A 449 -18.91 10.36 -1.46
N LEU A 450 -19.56 11.27 -2.20
CA LEU A 450 -20.01 11.03 -3.57
C LEU A 450 -19.05 11.64 -4.59
N LEU A 451 -18.53 12.83 -4.31
CA LEU A 451 -17.51 13.46 -5.13
C LEU A 451 -16.14 12.92 -4.73
N LEU A 452 -15.64 11.97 -5.49
CA LEU A 452 -14.34 11.35 -5.28
C LEU A 452 -13.27 11.96 -6.19
N PRO A 453 -12.02 12.06 -5.74
CA PRO A 453 -10.90 12.33 -6.63
C PRO A 453 -10.84 11.28 -7.74
N ASN A 454 -10.64 11.69 -8.99
CA ASN A 454 -10.42 10.82 -10.16
C ASN A 454 -9.33 11.44 -11.06
N GLU A 455 -8.85 10.76 -12.12
CA GLU A 455 -7.92 11.35 -13.09
C GLU A 455 -8.49 12.62 -13.74
N TYR A 456 -9.81 12.62 -13.97
CA TYR A 456 -10.54 13.68 -14.63
C TYR A 456 -11.52 14.38 -13.70
N LYS A 457 -11.93 15.59 -14.07
CA LYS A 457 -12.91 16.35 -13.29
C LYS A 457 -14.25 15.62 -13.34
N MET A 458 -14.74 15.28 -12.16
CA MET A 458 -16.05 14.67 -11.96
C MET A 458 -17.00 15.66 -11.29
N GLU A 459 -18.27 15.59 -11.64
CA GLU A 459 -19.33 16.43 -11.11
C GLU A 459 -20.50 15.55 -10.66
N ILE A 460 -20.97 15.76 -9.43
CA ILE A 460 -22.21 15.16 -8.94
C ILE A 460 -23.34 16.10 -9.28
N LEU A 461 -24.11 15.75 -10.32
CA LEU A 461 -25.26 16.54 -10.77
C LEU A 461 -26.41 16.50 -9.76
N GLY A 462 -26.52 15.37 -9.05
CA GLY A 462 -27.45 15.20 -7.94
C GLY A 462 -27.53 13.74 -7.51
N ALA A 463 -27.85 13.54 -6.24
CA ALA A 463 -28.06 12.23 -5.67
C ALA A 463 -29.35 12.20 -4.84
N THR A 464 -30.05 11.07 -4.85
CA THR A 464 -31.22 10.82 -4.00
C THR A 464 -31.02 9.50 -3.27
N ILE A 465 -31.11 9.54 -1.94
CA ILE A 465 -30.89 8.40 -1.05
C ILE A 465 -32.12 8.25 -0.16
N ARG A 466 -32.68 7.05 -0.09
CA ARG A 466 -33.89 6.74 0.69
C ARG A 466 -33.59 5.65 1.71
N ARG A 467 -34.11 5.85 2.92
CA ARG A 467 -34.20 4.78 3.93
C ARG A 467 -35.40 3.89 3.63
N THR A 468 -35.14 2.69 3.14
CA THR A 468 -36.16 1.67 2.80
C THR A 468 -36.44 0.71 3.95
N GLY A 469 -35.59 0.71 4.99
CA GLY A 469 -35.77 -0.13 6.18
C GLY A 469 -34.93 0.35 7.37
N PRO A 470 -35.02 -0.34 8.51
CA PRO A 470 -34.27 0.03 9.71
C PRO A 470 -32.75 -0.05 9.52
N ALA A 471 -32.29 -0.95 8.64
CA ALA A 471 -30.87 -1.21 8.35
C ALA A 471 -30.56 -1.16 6.84
N GLU A 472 -31.37 -0.45 6.05
CA GLU A 472 -31.22 -0.42 4.59
C GLU A 472 -31.42 0.98 4.01
N LEU A 473 -30.58 1.29 3.02
CA LEU A 473 -30.69 2.44 2.13
C LEU A 473 -30.68 1.97 0.67
N GLU A 474 -31.33 2.74 -0.20
CA GLU A 474 -31.12 2.69 -1.65
C GLU A 474 -30.93 4.09 -2.21
N GLY A 475 -30.27 4.21 -3.36
CA GLY A 475 -30.09 5.52 -3.97
C GLY A 475 -29.61 5.48 -5.42
N VAL A 476 -29.60 6.68 -6.00
CA VAL A 476 -29.05 6.96 -7.32
C VAL A 476 -28.16 8.19 -7.24
N ILE A 477 -27.01 8.15 -7.90
CA ILE A 477 -26.06 9.25 -8.02
C ILE A 477 -25.90 9.56 -9.50
N ARG A 478 -26.27 10.77 -9.90
CA ARG A 478 -26.11 11.24 -11.27
C ARG A 478 -24.76 11.91 -11.41
N THR A 479 -23.90 11.34 -12.23
CA THR A 479 -22.51 11.75 -12.37
C THR A 479 -22.25 12.21 -13.79
N ASN A 480 -21.45 13.27 -13.91
CA ASN A 480 -20.95 13.77 -15.18
C ASN A 480 -19.45 13.96 -15.10
N LEU A 481 -18.72 13.49 -16.10
CA LEU A 481 -17.33 13.83 -16.34
C LEU A 481 -17.25 14.58 -17.65
N PRO A 482 -17.32 15.92 -17.63
CA PRO A 482 -17.28 16.71 -18.85
C PRO A 482 -15.87 16.68 -19.45
N GLY A 483 -15.75 16.32 -20.73
CA GLY A 483 -14.50 16.54 -21.47
C GLY A 483 -14.25 15.62 -22.65
N GLY A 484 -14.51 16.13 -23.85
CA GLY A 484 -13.99 15.61 -25.12
C GLY A 484 -13.98 14.08 -25.24
N PHE A 485 -12.80 13.49 -25.43
CA PHE A 485 -12.65 12.05 -25.70
C PHE A 485 -12.86 11.14 -24.47
N TYR A 486 -12.97 11.69 -23.26
CA TYR A 486 -13.18 10.96 -22.01
C TYR A 486 -14.53 11.30 -21.35
N GLU A 487 -15.42 11.95 -22.10
CA GLU A 487 -16.75 12.30 -21.61
C GLU A 487 -17.47 11.04 -21.10
N GLN A 488 -18.09 11.17 -19.93
CA GLN A 488 -18.93 10.14 -19.34
C GLN A 488 -20.11 10.80 -18.67
N ARG A 489 -21.28 10.20 -18.87
CA ARG A 489 -22.45 10.47 -18.05
C ARG A 489 -23.03 9.14 -17.63
N PHE A 490 -23.33 9.01 -16.35
CA PHE A 490 -23.90 7.77 -15.83
C PHE A 490 -24.68 8.01 -14.54
N ASP A 491 -25.69 7.18 -14.34
CA ASP A 491 -26.44 7.07 -13.09
C ASP A 491 -25.96 5.82 -12.34
N LEU A 492 -25.27 6.02 -11.22
CA LEU A 492 -24.88 4.92 -10.34
C LEU A 492 -25.99 4.65 -9.33
N HIS A 493 -26.65 3.50 -9.48
CA HIS A 493 -27.63 3.00 -8.55
C HIS A 493 -26.99 2.08 -7.52
N PHE A 494 -27.45 2.17 -6.27
CA PHE A 494 -26.94 1.32 -5.20
C PHE A 494 -28.02 0.89 -4.20
N VAL A 495 -27.77 -0.25 -3.55
CA VAL A 495 -28.42 -0.67 -2.31
C VAL A 495 -27.34 -0.89 -1.26
N ALA A 496 -27.55 -0.38 -0.05
CA ALA A 496 -26.65 -0.54 1.10
C ALA A 496 -27.42 -1.14 2.28
N GLN A 497 -26.98 -2.31 2.74
CA GLN A 497 -27.55 -3.00 3.89
C GLN A 497 -26.52 -3.06 5.01
N PHE A 498 -26.96 -2.84 6.24
CA PHE A 498 -26.13 -2.92 7.44
C PHE A 498 -26.50 -4.15 8.27
N SER A 499 -25.53 -4.73 8.99
CA SER A 499 -25.78 -5.88 9.88
C SER A 499 -26.70 -5.57 11.05
N ARG A 500 -26.94 -4.28 11.32
CA ARG A 500 -27.82 -3.78 12.38
C ARG A 500 -28.51 -2.48 11.98
N PRO A 501 -29.64 -2.12 12.61
CA PRO A 501 -30.27 -0.82 12.40
C PRO A 501 -29.35 0.35 12.74
N PHE A 502 -29.50 1.45 11.99
CA PHE A 502 -28.88 2.75 12.29
C PHE A 502 -29.91 3.72 12.88
N GLU A 503 -29.45 4.65 13.71
CA GLU A 503 -30.30 5.61 14.41
C GLU A 503 -30.70 6.75 13.48
N ARG A 504 -29.71 7.32 12.79
CA ARG A 504 -29.87 8.55 12.01
C ARG A 504 -29.32 8.38 10.60
N LEU A 505 -29.97 9.07 9.66
CA LEU A 505 -29.51 9.30 8.30
C LEU A 505 -29.39 10.82 8.10
N GLY A 506 -28.32 11.26 7.46
CA GLY A 506 -28.13 12.65 7.07
C GLY A 506 -27.28 12.77 5.81
N GLY A 507 -27.04 14.00 5.39
CA GLY A 507 -26.18 14.30 4.25
C GLY A 507 -25.65 15.70 4.24
N TRP A 508 -24.81 15.98 3.24
CA TRP A 508 -24.18 17.27 3.07
C TRP A 508 -24.04 17.62 1.60
N GLU A 509 -24.00 18.92 1.35
CA GLU A 509 -23.61 19.56 0.10
C GLU A 509 -23.00 20.93 0.42
N PRO A 510 -22.46 21.67 -0.56
CA PRO A 510 -21.87 22.98 -0.28
C PRO A 510 -22.84 23.94 0.43
N GLY A 511 -22.50 24.34 1.64
CA GLY A 511 -23.29 25.28 2.45
C GLY A 511 -24.52 24.71 3.14
N ARG A 512 -24.82 23.41 3.00
CA ARG A 512 -26.00 22.77 3.63
C ARG A 512 -25.67 21.39 4.22
N GLN A 513 -26.15 21.16 5.43
CA GLN A 513 -26.20 19.84 6.05
C GLN A 513 -27.65 19.45 6.32
N VAL A 514 -27.95 18.17 6.12
CA VAL A 514 -29.24 17.54 6.40
C VAL A 514 -29.01 16.49 7.48
N ALA A 515 -29.86 16.46 8.49
CA ALA A 515 -29.82 15.47 9.58
C ALA A 515 -31.22 14.91 9.84
N ASP A 516 -31.27 13.71 10.42
CA ASP A 516 -32.51 13.03 10.84
C ASP A 516 -33.53 12.86 9.71
N ALA A 517 -33.04 12.56 8.50
CA ALA A 517 -33.86 12.44 7.31
C ALA A 517 -34.28 11.00 7.02
N THR A 518 -35.43 10.84 6.35
CA THR A 518 -35.83 9.57 5.70
C THR A 518 -35.40 9.51 4.24
N GLU A 519 -35.19 10.68 3.62
CA GLU A 519 -34.67 10.85 2.26
C GLU A 519 -33.66 12.00 2.25
N VAL A 520 -32.54 11.82 1.56
CA VAL A 520 -31.48 12.82 1.37
C VAL A 520 -31.35 13.13 -0.12
N THR A 521 -31.45 14.41 -0.46
CA THR A 521 -31.18 14.92 -1.82
C THR A 521 -30.06 15.95 -1.75
N VAL A 522 -28.97 15.70 -2.45
CA VAL A 522 -27.74 16.51 -2.42
C VAL A 522 -27.09 16.61 -3.81
N ALA A 523 -26.27 17.64 -4.05
CA ALA A 523 -25.49 17.80 -5.29
C ALA A 523 -24.12 18.47 -5.05
N GLY A 524 -23.23 18.43 -6.05
CA GLY A 524 -21.89 19.01 -5.96
C GLY A 524 -20.95 18.22 -5.02
N ASP A 525 -20.08 18.91 -4.29
CA ASP A 525 -19.23 18.31 -3.25
C ASP A 525 -20.09 17.85 -2.06
N SER A 526 -20.54 16.60 -2.16
CA SER A 526 -21.69 16.09 -1.40
C SER A 526 -21.50 14.66 -0.93
N GLY A 527 -22.36 14.27 0.00
CA GLY A 527 -22.50 12.89 0.43
C GLY A 527 -23.55 12.68 1.51
N PHE A 528 -23.60 11.44 2.00
CA PHE A 528 -24.55 11.04 3.04
C PHE A 528 -23.89 10.20 4.12
N TRP A 529 -24.55 10.04 5.25
CA TRP A 529 -24.02 9.28 6.38
C TRP A 529 -25.12 8.60 7.17
N VAL A 530 -24.76 7.48 7.79
CA VAL A 530 -25.56 6.83 8.83
C VAL A 530 -24.82 6.86 10.15
N GLN A 531 -25.57 6.87 11.26
CA GLN A 531 -24.99 6.87 12.61
C GLN A 531 -25.50 5.70 13.46
N PHE A 532 -24.58 5.17 14.28
CA PHE A 532 -24.78 4.12 15.27
C PHE A 532 -24.20 4.55 16.61
N GLN A 533 -24.59 3.81 17.65
CA GLN A 533 -23.83 3.71 18.90
C GLN A 533 -23.11 2.36 18.94
N THR A 534 -21.82 2.37 19.27
CA THR A 534 -20.97 1.18 19.30
C THR A 534 -20.33 0.98 20.67
N GLY A 535 -20.18 -0.28 21.07
CA GLY A 535 -19.28 -0.71 22.15
C GLY A 535 -17.84 -0.90 21.66
N ALA A 536 -16.91 -1.11 22.60
CA ALA A 536 -15.51 -1.38 22.26
C ALA A 536 -15.37 -2.73 21.54
N GLY A 537 -14.76 -2.72 20.36
CA GLY A 537 -14.58 -3.92 19.53
C GLY A 537 -15.84 -4.35 18.78
N GLU A 538 -16.91 -3.53 18.80
CA GLU A 538 -18.15 -3.89 18.12
C GLU A 538 -18.00 -3.79 16.59
N GLN A 539 -18.55 -4.78 15.90
CA GLN A 539 -18.48 -4.88 14.45
C GLN A 539 -19.78 -4.39 13.79
N VAL A 540 -19.65 -3.43 12.88
CA VAL A 540 -20.72 -3.03 11.95
C VAL A 540 -20.31 -3.50 10.55
N LEU A 541 -21.13 -4.35 9.94
CA LEU A 541 -20.90 -4.81 8.58
C LEU A 541 -21.82 -4.03 7.64
N LEU A 542 -21.28 -3.70 6.47
CA LEU A 542 -21.98 -3.06 5.37
C LEU A 542 -21.84 -3.96 4.15
N ARG A 543 -22.95 -4.26 3.49
CA ARG A 543 -22.92 -4.84 2.14
C ARG A 543 -23.63 -3.96 1.15
N THR A 544 -23.04 -3.83 -0.03
CA THR A 544 -23.54 -2.95 -1.10
C THR A 544 -23.71 -3.74 -2.38
N GLY A 545 -24.73 -3.41 -3.17
CA GLY A 545 -24.85 -3.82 -4.57
C GLY A 545 -24.93 -2.60 -5.45
N LEU A 546 -24.31 -2.65 -6.63
CA LEU A 546 -24.26 -1.56 -7.59
C LEU A 546 -24.92 -1.96 -8.91
N SER A 547 -25.41 -0.97 -9.65
CA SER A 547 -25.89 -1.12 -11.03
C SER A 547 -25.81 0.23 -11.73
N LEU A 548 -25.52 0.22 -13.03
CA LEU A 548 -25.65 1.41 -13.89
C LEU A 548 -27.05 1.55 -14.50
N VAL A 549 -27.95 0.61 -14.24
CA VAL A 549 -29.26 0.52 -14.90
C VAL A 549 -30.41 0.89 -13.96
N SER A 550 -30.43 0.35 -12.73
CA SER A 550 -31.49 0.64 -11.76
C SER A 550 -31.18 0.18 -10.33
N THR A 551 -31.91 0.73 -9.35
CA THR A 551 -31.88 0.25 -7.96
C THR A 551 -32.40 -1.19 -7.82
N ALA A 552 -33.36 -1.60 -8.65
CA ALA A 552 -33.85 -2.98 -8.68
C ALA A 552 -32.75 -3.96 -9.10
N ASN A 553 -31.94 -3.62 -10.10
CA ASN A 553 -30.81 -4.44 -10.50
C ASN A 553 -29.67 -4.39 -9.49
N ALA A 554 -29.38 -3.24 -8.87
CA ALA A 554 -28.41 -3.15 -7.78
C ALA A 554 -28.78 -4.10 -6.62
N ARG A 555 -30.08 -4.18 -6.28
CA ARG A 555 -30.62 -5.12 -5.30
C ARG A 555 -30.47 -6.58 -5.74
N LEU A 556 -30.76 -6.87 -7.01
CA LEU A 556 -30.63 -8.21 -7.58
C LEU A 556 -29.17 -8.69 -7.56
N ASN A 557 -28.24 -7.84 -8.01
CA ASN A 557 -26.80 -8.09 -7.96
C ASN A 557 -26.33 -8.41 -6.53
N LEU A 558 -26.75 -7.60 -5.55
CA LEU A 558 -26.44 -7.86 -4.13
C LEU A 558 -27.01 -9.22 -3.67
N ALA A 559 -28.25 -9.52 -4.03
CA ALA A 559 -28.94 -10.73 -3.62
C ALA A 559 -28.24 -11.99 -4.15
N GLU A 560 -28.00 -12.04 -5.46
CA GLU A 560 -27.48 -13.23 -6.14
C GLU A 560 -25.98 -13.46 -5.90
N GLU A 561 -25.17 -12.40 -5.89
CA GLU A 561 -23.71 -12.58 -5.81
C GLU A 561 -23.19 -12.67 -4.38
N LEU A 562 -23.86 -12.02 -3.41
CA LEU A 562 -23.30 -11.84 -2.07
C LEU A 562 -24.25 -12.29 -0.96
N ALA A 563 -25.46 -11.74 -0.91
CA ALA A 563 -26.34 -11.89 0.25
C ALA A 563 -26.90 -13.31 0.39
N ALA A 564 -27.34 -13.94 -0.70
CA ALA A 564 -27.86 -15.31 -0.65
C ALA A 564 -26.74 -16.36 -0.52
N PRO A 565 -25.61 -16.29 -1.25
CA PRO A 565 -24.57 -17.32 -1.16
C PRO A 565 -23.73 -17.26 0.12
N PHE A 566 -23.48 -16.06 0.67
CA PHE A 566 -22.51 -15.86 1.75
C PHE A 566 -23.10 -15.19 3.00
N GLY A 567 -24.27 -14.56 2.91
CA GLY A 567 -24.88 -13.84 4.02
C GLY A 567 -24.02 -12.67 4.49
N TRP A 568 -23.43 -12.82 5.68
CA TRP A 568 -22.49 -11.89 6.30
C TRP A 568 -21.11 -12.53 6.57
N ASP A 569 -20.83 -13.72 6.01
CA ASP A 569 -19.55 -14.42 6.20
C ASP A 569 -18.47 -13.82 5.29
N PHE A 570 -17.73 -12.85 5.85
CA PHE A 570 -16.58 -12.22 5.20
C PHE A 570 -15.55 -13.26 4.73
N ALA A 571 -15.26 -14.28 5.55
CA ALA A 571 -14.25 -15.27 5.20
C ALA A 571 -14.71 -16.18 4.05
N ALA A 572 -16.02 -16.45 3.92
CA ALA A 572 -16.55 -17.16 2.77
C ALA A 572 -16.38 -16.38 1.46
N VAL A 573 -16.61 -15.06 1.47
CA VAL A 573 -16.38 -14.21 0.29
C VAL A 573 -14.90 -14.22 -0.12
N VAL A 574 -13.98 -14.10 0.85
CA VAL A 574 -12.52 -14.21 0.60
C VAL A 574 -12.16 -15.57 0.01
N ARG A 575 -12.66 -16.67 0.59
CA ARG A 575 -12.42 -18.03 0.08
C ARG A 575 -12.95 -18.21 -1.35
N ASN A 576 -14.13 -17.65 -1.65
CA ASN A 576 -14.71 -17.68 -2.99
C ASN A 576 -13.82 -16.96 -4.01
N GLN A 577 -13.38 -15.72 -3.72
CA GLN A 577 -12.46 -15.00 -4.60
C GLN A 577 -11.17 -15.80 -4.84
N ARG A 578 -10.58 -16.34 -3.77
CA ARG A 578 -9.35 -17.15 -3.86
C ARG A 578 -9.54 -18.39 -4.72
N ALA A 579 -10.69 -19.07 -4.61
CA ALA A 579 -10.99 -20.23 -5.44
C ALA A 579 -11.06 -19.85 -6.93
N VAL A 580 -11.80 -18.79 -7.27
CA VAL A 580 -11.94 -18.29 -8.65
C VAL A 580 -10.59 -17.87 -9.23
N TRP A 581 -9.78 -17.13 -8.47
CA TRP A 581 -8.46 -16.73 -8.93
C TRP A 581 -7.49 -17.90 -9.05
N ASN A 582 -7.52 -18.88 -8.15
CA ASN A 582 -6.68 -20.08 -8.28
C ASN A 582 -7.07 -20.93 -9.50
N GLU A 583 -8.34 -20.97 -9.88
CA GLU A 583 -8.78 -21.63 -11.12
C GLU A 583 -8.16 -20.96 -12.35
N LEU A 584 -8.11 -19.63 -12.40
CA LEU A 584 -7.52 -18.88 -13.52
C LEU A 584 -5.99 -18.91 -13.51
N LEU A 585 -5.38 -18.57 -12.37
CA LEU A 585 -3.94 -18.49 -12.21
C LEU A 585 -3.29 -19.87 -12.34
N GLY A 586 -3.97 -20.93 -11.91
CA GLY A 586 -3.51 -22.32 -12.01
C GLY A 586 -3.43 -22.88 -13.43
N ARG A 587 -3.94 -22.15 -14.45
CA ARG A 587 -3.84 -22.55 -15.86
C ARG A 587 -2.43 -22.46 -16.42
N ILE A 588 -1.55 -21.70 -15.77
CA ILE A 588 -0.12 -21.62 -16.12
C ILE A 588 0.70 -21.88 -14.86
N ALA A 589 1.40 -23.01 -14.84
CA ALA A 589 2.36 -23.32 -13.78
C ALA A 589 3.76 -22.82 -14.16
N ILE A 590 4.47 -22.26 -13.19
CA ILE A 590 5.88 -21.91 -13.30
C ILE A 590 6.68 -22.58 -12.18
N GLU A 591 7.88 -23.06 -12.52
CA GLU A 591 8.76 -23.74 -11.57
C GLU A 591 10.03 -22.92 -11.36
N THR A 592 10.24 -22.49 -10.13
CA THR A 592 11.43 -21.77 -9.69
C THR A 592 11.53 -21.87 -8.17
N PRO A 593 12.73 -21.99 -7.58
CA PRO A 593 12.89 -21.89 -6.14
C PRO A 593 12.76 -20.44 -5.64
N ASP A 594 12.84 -19.42 -6.51
CA ASP A 594 12.76 -18.01 -6.11
C ASP A 594 11.30 -17.51 -6.12
N ALA A 595 10.73 -17.33 -4.94
CA ALA A 595 9.39 -16.79 -4.74
C ALA A 595 9.21 -15.40 -5.35
N ARG A 596 10.27 -14.60 -5.53
CA ARG A 596 10.16 -13.28 -6.19
C ARG A 596 9.71 -13.42 -7.63
N GLU A 597 10.17 -14.45 -8.33
CA GLU A 597 9.78 -14.73 -9.71
C GLU A 597 8.36 -15.27 -9.79
N LYS A 598 7.95 -16.12 -8.83
CA LYS A 598 6.55 -16.53 -8.69
C LYS A 598 5.64 -15.32 -8.46
N THR A 599 6.01 -14.45 -7.52
CA THR A 599 5.25 -13.24 -7.23
C THR A 599 5.19 -12.30 -8.42
N ARG A 600 6.31 -12.10 -9.13
CA ARG A 600 6.33 -11.29 -10.35
C ARG A 600 5.36 -11.85 -11.40
N PHE A 601 5.40 -13.14 -11.66
CA PHE A 601 4.56 -13.78 -12.67
C PHE A 601 3.08 -13.72 -12.30
N TYR A 602 2.68 -14.27 -11.15
CA TYR A 602 1.27 -14.36 -10.77
C TYR A 602 0.64 -12.99 -10.50
N THR A 603 1.41 -12.01 -10.00
CA THR A 603 0.92 -10.63 -9.89
C THR A 603 0.61 -10.03 -11.25
N ASN A 604 1.50 -10.17 -12.24
CA ASN A 604 1.23 -9.65 -13.59
C ASN A 604 0.09 -10.42 -14.28
N PHE A 605 -0.03 -11.72 -14.05
CA PHE A 605 -1.15 -12.50 -14.59
C PHE A 605 -2.49 -12.11 -13.95
N TYR A 606 -2.51 -11.83 -12.64
CA TYR A 606 -3.67 -11.22 -11.98
C TYR A 606 -4.04 -9.88 -12.63
N ARG A 607 -3.09 -8.96 -12.81
CA ARG A 607 -3.34 -7.64 -13.41
C ARG A 607 -3.85 -7.71 -14.85
N ALA A 608 -3.46 -8.72 -15.61
CA ALA A 608 -3.96 -8.97 -16.95
C ALA A 608 -5.48 -9.23 -16.98
N LEU A 609 -6.05 -9.82 -15.93
CA LEU A 609 -7.46 -10.21 -15.86
C LEU A 609 -8.29 -9.35 -14.88
N SER A 610 -7.64 -8.59 -13.99
CA SER A 610 -8.32 -7.74 -13.00
C SER A 610 -8.53 -6.30 -13.48
N GLY A 611 -7.84 -5.87 -14.54
CA GLY A 611 -7.75 -4.46 -14.92
C GLY A 611 -8.96 -3.89 -15.66
N ARG A 612 -9.87 -4.73 -16.18
CA ARG A 612 -11.04 -4.34 -16.99
C ARG A 612 -12.34 -4.58 -16.21
N ASN A 613 -13.49 -4.15 -16.72
CA ASN A 613 -14.73 -4.16 -15.94
C ASN A 613 -15.89 -4.82 -16.66
N ILE A 614 -16.79 -5.40 -15.88
CA ILE A 614 -18.14 -5.75 -16.29
C ILE A 614 -19.06 -4.57 -15.97
N TRP A 615 -19.92 -4.20 -16.91
CA TRP A 615 -20.89 -3.10 -16.76
C TRP A 615 -22.35 -3.52 -16.94
N SER A 616 -22.62 -4.76 -17.35
CA SER A 616 -23.97 -5.33 -17.32
C SER A 616 -24.30 -5.89 -15.94
N ASP A 617 -25.58 -5.91 -15.57
CA ASP A 617 -26.09 -6.54 -14.35
C ASP A 617 -26.17 -8.08 -14.48
N VAL A 618 -26.47 -8.79 -13.39
CA VAL A 618 -26.59 -10.27 -13.40
C VAL A 618 -27.70 -10.78 -14.33
N ASN A 619 -28.75 -9.98 -14.53
CA ASN A 619 -29.85 -10.28 -15.44
C ASN A 619 -29.54 -9.94 -16.92
N GLY A 620 -28.32 -9.47 -17.21
CA GLY A 620 -27.87 -9.10 -18.54
C GLY A 620 -28.27 -7.70 -19.02
N GLU A 621 -28.97 -6.91 -18.21
CA GLU A 621 -29.27 -5.51 -18.56
C GLU A 621 -28.03 -4.62 -18.49
N TRP A 622 -27.97 -3.60 -19.34
CA TRP A 622 -26.88 -2.62 -19.42
C TRP A 622 -27.37 -1.30 -20.06
N ILE A 623 -26.55 -0.25 -20.03
CA ILE A 623 -26.81 1.04 -20.68
C ILE A 623 -25.89 1.21 -21.88
N ASP A 624 -26.46 1.49 -23.06
CA ASP A 624 -25.70 1.75 -24.28
C ASP A 624 -25.14 3.19 -24.35
N PRO A 625 -24.19 3.48 -25.26
CA PRO A 625 -23.66 4.84 -25.45
C PRO A 625 -24.68 5.94 -25.79
N GLU A 626 -25.91 5.57 -26.14
CA GLU A 626 -27.01 6.52 -26.38
C GLU A 626 -27.91 6.66 -25.14
N GLU A 627 -27.45 6.20 -23.97
CA GLU A 627 -28.13 6.24 -22.68
C GLU A 627 -29.42 5.40 -22.64
N ARG A 628 -29.52 4.38 -23.49
CA ARG A 628 -30.69 3.50 -23.57
C ARG A 628 -30.42 2.20 -22.84
N ARG A 629 -31.44 1.72 -22.13
CA ARG A 629 -31.41 0.39 -21.51
C ARG A 629 -31.46 -0.68 -22.59
N GLN A 630 -30.52 -1.61 -22.51
CA GLN A 630 -30.40 -2.78 -23.36
C GLN A 630 -30.34 -4.05 -22.51
N LYS A 631 -30.47 -5.21 -23.16
CA LYS A 631 -30.36 -6.51 -22.50
C LYS A 631 -29.63 -7.51 -23.38
N LEU A 632 -28.73 -8.27 -22.76
CA LEU A 632 -28.05 -9.39 -23.41
C LEU A 632 -28.97 -10.61 -23.45
N GLU A 633 -29.18 -11.16 -24.65
CA GLU A 633 -30.04 -12.33 -24.87
C GLU A 633 -29.38 -13.65 -24.46
N ARG A 634 -28.04 -13.70 -24.44
CA ARG A 634 -27.29 -14.93 -24.20
C ARG A 634 -26.99 -15.10 -22.70
N PRO A 635 -27.39 -16.22 -22.07
CA PRO A 635 -26.99 -16.53 -20.71
C PRO A 635 -25.47 -16.53 -20.54
N GLY A 636 -24.98 -15.87 -19.48
CA GLY A 636 -23.53 -15.79 -19.18
C GLY A 636 -22.74 -14.81 -20.07
N ALA A 637 -23.39 -14.13 -21.02
CA ALA A 637 -22.80 -12.98 -21.69
C ALA A 637 -22.73 -11.80 -20.72
N VAL A 638 -21.73 -10.94 -20.90
CA VAL A 638 -21.53 -9.74 -20.10
C VAL A 638 -21.14 -8.58 -21.01
N MET A 639 -21.45 -7.36 -20.60
CA MET A 639 -20.87 -6.17 -21.22
C MET A 639 -19.57 -5.84 -20.52
N LEU A 640 -18.47 -5.87 -21.26
CA LEU A 640 -17.15 -5.54 -20.78
C LEU A 640 -16.76 -4.12 -21.22
N GLY A 641 -16.17 -3.37 -20.29
CA GLY A 641 -15.60 -2.06 -20.51
C GLY A 641 -14.11 -1.99 -20.17
N GLY A 642 -13.44 -1.00 -20.72
CA GLY A 642 -12.00 -0.87 -20.57
C GLY A 642 -11.33 0.14 -21.48
N ASP A 643 -10.08 0.47 -21.14
CA ASP A 643 -9.25 1.35 -21.94
C ASP A 643 -8.56 0.63 -23.12
N ALA A 644 -8.44 1.35 -24.24
CA ALA A 644 -7.44 1.15 -25.31
C ALA A 644 -7.12 -0.29 -25.78
N PHE A 645 -8.01 -0.92 -26.57
CA PHE A 645 -7.72 -2.16 -27.32
C PHE A 645 -6.51 -2.04 -28.27
N TRP A 646 -6.17 -0.82 -28.67
CA TRP A 646 -5.01 -0.56 -29.52
C TRP A 646 -3.68 -0.99 -28.90
N ASN A 647 -3.54 -0.98 -27.56
CA ASN A 647 -2.32 -1.47 -26.91
C ASN A 647 -2.38 -2.98 -26.65
N THR A 648 -3.57 -3.51 -26.35
CA THR A 648 -3.73 -4.88 -25.85
C THR A 648 -3.51 -5.94 -26.92
N PHE A 649 -3.65 -5.60 -28.21
CA PHE A 649 -3.50 -6.58 -29.29
C PHE A 649 -2.08 -7.17 -29.40
N TRP A 650 -1.05 -6.45 -28.94
CA TRP A 650 0.34 -6.92 -28.98
C TRP A 650 0.69 -7.90 -27.86
N ASN A 651 -0.10 -7.93 -26.77
CA ASN A 651 0.26 -8.67 -25.55
C ASN A 651 -0.94 -9.35 -24.87
N LEU A 652 -1.88 -8.56 -24.35
CA LEU A 652 -2.95 -9.01 -23.47
C LEU A 652 -4.00 -9.83 -24.22
N ASN A 653 -4.38 -9.45 -25.44
CA ASN A 653 -5.34 -10.24 -26.23
C ASN A 653 -4.79 -11.63 -26.57
N PRO A 654 -3.53 -11.79 -27.07
CA PRO A 654 -2.91 -13.10 -27.21
C PRO A 654 -2.88 -13.91 -25.90
N LEU A 655 -2.50 -13.28 -24.78
CA LEU A 655 -2.46 -13.95 -23.48
C LEU A 655 -3.85 -14.45 -23.06
N MET A 656 -4.89 -13.60 -23.17
CA MET A 656 -6.27 -13.99 -22.84
C MET A 656 -6.75 -15.12 -23.75
N ASN A 657 -6.42 -15.09 -25.06
CA ASN A 657 -6.78 -16.19 -25.97
C ASN A 657 -6.16 -17.54 -25.59
N LEU A 658 -4.95 -17.53 -25.01
CA LEU A 658 -4.24 -18.76 -24.62
C LEU A 658 -4.67 -19.24 -23.23
N ALA A 659 -4.75 -18.31 -22.27
CA ALA A 659 -4.92 -18.64 -20.85
C ALA A 659 -6.39 -18.55 -20.39
N ALA A 660 -7.22 -17.74 -21.05
CA ALA A 660 -8.58 -17.45 -20.64
C ALA A 660 -9.54 -17.19 -21.83
N PRO A 661 -9.62 -18.11 -22.81
CA PRO A 661 -10.34 -17.90 -24.07
C PRO A 661 -11.83 -17.57 -23.90
N GLU A 662 -12.45 -18.00 -22.80
CA GLU A 662 -13.82 -17.64 -22.45
C GLU A 662 -14.02 -16.14 -22.23
N TRP A 663 -13.01 -15.44 -21.70
CA TRP A 663 -13.04 -13.99 -21.53
C TRP A 663 -12.84 -13.26 -22.86
N SER A 664 -12.02 -13.81 -23.76
CA SER A 664 -11.94 -13.31 -25.13
C SER A 664 -13.28 -13.47 -25.86
N ALA A 665 -13.95 -14.60 -25.71
CA ALA A 665 -15.29 -14.81 -26.28
C ALA A 665 -16.31 -13.81 -25.72
N ARG A 666 -16.29 -13.52 -24.41
CA ARG A 666 -17.13 -12.48 -23.80
C ARG A 666 -16.83 -11.09 -24.38
N TRP A 667 -15.56 -10.75 -24.58
CA TRP A 667 -15.17 -9.48 -25.22
C TRP A 667 -15.71 -9.34 -26.64
N VAL A 668 -15.63 -10.40 -27.45
CA VAL A 668 -16.24 -10.40 -28.79
C VAL A 668 -17.75 -10.17 -28.70
N GLN A 669 -18.43 -10.82 -27.75
CA GLN A 669 -19.87 -10.63 -27.55
C GLN A 669 -20.21 -9.20 -27.14
N SER A 670 -19.45 -8.58 -26.23
CA SER A 670 -19.67 -7.17 -25.84
C SER A 670 -19.47 -6.22 -27.03
N GLN A 671 -18.45 -6.46 -27.84
CA GLN A 671 -18.15 -5.65 -29.03
C GLN A 671 -19.23 -5.78 -30.10
N LEU A 672 -19.76 -6.98 -30.32
CA LEU A 672 -20.89 -7.19 -31.24
C LEU A 672 -22.17 -6.53 -30.70
N ALA A 673 -22.43 -6.60 -29.39
CA ALA A 673 -23.58 -5.91 -28.79
C ALA A 673 -23.49 -4.39 -28.95
N LEU A 674 -22.29 -3.79 -28.79
CA LEU A 674 -22.06 -2.37 -29.07
C LEU A 674 -22.26 -2.04 -30.56
N TYR A 675 -21.78 -2.89 -31.46
CA TYR A 675 -22.00 -2.74 -32.89
C TYR A 675 -23.49 -2.76 -33.27
N ASP A 676 -24.25 -3.68 -32.69
CA ASP A 676 -25.69 -3.79 -32.97
C ASP A 676 -26.47 -2.54 -32.54
N GLN A 677 -26.04 -1.86 -31.47
CA GLN A 677 -26.75 -0.69 -30.94
C GLN A 677 -26.29 0.64 -31.56
N CYS A 678 -25.00 0.76 -31.90
CA CYS A 678 -24.39 2.04 -32.27
C CYS A 678 -23.65 2.01 -33.63
N GLY A 679 -23.61 0.87 -34.32
CA GLY A 679 -23.10 0.72 -35.70
C GLY A 679 -21.58 0.59 -35.86
N TRP A 680 -20.82 0.57 -34.77
CA TRP A 680 -19.35 0.50 -34.78
C TRP A 680 -18.83 -0.45 -33.70
N LEU A 681 -17.64 -1.02 -33.91
CA LEU A 681 -16.89 -1.66 -32.82
C LEU A 681 -16.17 -0.59 -32.02
N SER A 682 -16.02 -0.80 -30.71
CA SER A 682 -15.33 0.14 -29.82
C SER A 682 -13.82 -0.11 -29.77
N LYS A 683 -13.03 0.98 -29.87
CA LYS A 683 -11.58 0.98 -29.58
C LYS A 683 -11.28 0.83 -28.08
N GLY A 684 -12.23 1.12 -27.21
CA GLY A 684 -12.08 1.03 -25.76
C GLY A 684 -13.36 1.53 -25.07
N PRO A 685 -14.31 0.65 -24.72
CA PRO A 685 -15.59 1.09 -24.16
C PRO A 685 -15.44 1.44 -22.67
N ALA A 686 -14.81 2.57 -22.35
CA ALA A 686 -14.68 3.08 -20.98
C ALA A 686 -16.08 3.50 -20.48
N GLY A 687 -16.57 2.86 -19.41
CA GLY A 687 -17.96 3.01 -18.98
C GLY A 687 -19.02 2.63 -20.03
N LEU A 688 -18.64 1.81 -21.01
CA LEU A 688 -19.40 1.48 -22.22
C LEU A 688 -19.54 2.60 -23.26
N GLU A 689 -19.08 3.82 -22.98
CA GLU A 689 -19.07 4.91 -23.95
C GLU A 689 -18.02 4.75 -25.04
N TYR A 690 -18.26 5.40 -26.19
CA TYR A 690 -17.27 5.49 -27.27
C TYR A 690 -16.27 6.61 -27.04
N ILE A 691 -15.03 6.22 -26.76
CA ILE A 691 -13.90 7.14 -26.60
C ILE A 691 -13.13 7.32 -27.91
N ALA A 692 -12.79 8.57 -28.23
CA ALA A 692 -11.92 8.91 -29.35
C ALA A 692 -10.45 8.98 -28.88
N ILE A 693 -9.79 7.83 -28.72
CA ILE A 693 -8.33 7.77 -28.54
C ILE A 693 -7.64 7.69 -29.88
#